data_AF-A0A7V4MGL0-F1
#
_entry.id   AF-A0A7V4MGL0-F1
#
_cell.length_a   1.000
_cell.length_b   1.000
_cell.length_c   1.000
_cell.angle_alpha   90.00
_cell.angle_beta   90.00
_cell.angle_gamma   90.00
#
_symmetry.space_group_name_H-M   'P 1'
#
loop_
_entity.id
_entity.type
_entity.pdbx_description
1 polymer ?
#
loop_
_entity_poly.entity_id
_entity_poly.type
_entity_poly.pdbx_seq_one_letter_code
_entity_poly.pdbx_strand_id
1 'polypeptide(L)'
;MKQLIPIIARSAAVLTGAILLTTSLPASAAVISVNYIQASGHAITNNYGLAGQDSVAGGWLNLLNVVNSTALPFSDGTPSPVNLTGNQPGGFGNGNAAYAGTPLISGNAVYPATPTNFATLTNLNAAFPNGYKVIVYLSGFLANRGASISDGLTTNFFRPATNAVEITNSLTAGLFQTTQTTDLGSGNNPLAQYAVFGSPVLLTNNSLTLTLRHLYASGGAYLGGFQIVGASATDLAARIWRGNVNNNWDTTTANWTNIFYGVTNYADGDPVFFTDVAVADSPAVNLTAARSPGSVTVDSTKNYTFTGSGITGATGLTKRGSGSLTLANPNTYAGNTVINVGTLRLGASGVLPDGAGAGGVSIAAGATLDLNGNNEGINGLSGAGTVDNTGGAASLTVGLNDVGGTFPGTLQGAAGLTKQGTNILTLTGSSTHSGPTIVAQGGLVLRPLSAFSGSSALVVSNGANLELVFTNGSGLFSTANVSLHGGAALTVDYGNAAVTGFGTPLTTVGALNLNGVSQIGIRGVNFNVGTYTIISYATKTGAGSISPTPAFLPSGMVATIQDTGSAINLVVTTPSVQSLLWTQGDGEWSTNGLFNWNLGTAEYKEYPGGFGDIVAFDNSNFGTVTLPHDVKPFAVTLAGNYTLTGPGRITGNVGLNRSGFAATTFILDNTNTYTGLTVISNGMLQVNRPGALGATNNGTLVISGASLALGNGVTLANEPITINGNGAGTTNGGALRTVDIVNPITVAAPIILGSNARLRAADGGELIITGPITDNGSNYTVFLHAGQTNTLVRLNSAGNVAGNLTVYGVNPTRGIIRLGVNNVFPTALLSVGGGLHDLNGTTQTFAGLAAGFDPNLGMVTNSSGTPATLTLNYANTNATASFQSVLAGPVSVVKDGAGVQSFAGGTAIKHTYTGTTTINDGIFGVSSDFSGVTNSFIVNSGGTLRGSNSIGGPLTVNAGGMFYAGFASNQVSVFNISNDVVLAGNTIVALNKDAAVSNDVINVTGTLQYGGTLTVFHLGTNALAVGDSFTIFPPVGGARSGSFTILSDPGVTFNFTPASGVLTVASVVGPTPPTLNYTNLGGGVAQFSWAGAFKLQWQTNSAATGLSTNWVDYPDPSNPVNVTNNPAIRTTFFRLSSL
;
A
#
# COMPACT_ATOMS: atom_id res chain seq x y z
N MET A 1 5.50 5.91 -9.41
CA MET A 1 4.74 4.66 -9.62
C MET A 1 3.31 5.07 -9.92
N LYS A 2 2.84 4.75 -11.12
CA LYS A 2 1.66 5.32 -11.80
C LYS A 2 0.75 4.14 -12.18
N GLN A 3 -0.56 4.35 -12.12
CA GLN A 3 -1.62 3.67 -12.91
C GLN A 3 -1.92 2.20 -12.56
N LEU A 4 -3.10 1.59 -12.77
CA LEU A 4 -4.53 1.91 -12.93
C LEU A 4 -5.21 0.52 -13.19
N ILE A 5 -6.36 0.21 -12.56
CA ILE A 5 -7.47 -0.66 -13.03
C ILE A 5 -7.28 -2.21 -13.17
N PRO A 6 -8.30 -3.02 -12.78
CA PRO A 6 -8.21 -4.48 -12.57
C PRO A 6 -8.91 -5.32 -13.66
N ILE A 7 -8.34 -6.46 -14.07
CA ILE A 7 -9.03 -7.59 -14.73
C ILE A 7 -8.28 -8.88 -14.34
N ILE A 8 -8.99 -9.85 -13.74
CA ILE A 8 -9.21 -11.21 -14.28
C ILE A 8 -10.41 -11.81 -13.52
N ALA A 9 -11.40 -12.21 -14.30
CA ALA A 9 -12.59 -12.96 -13.92
C ALA A 9 -12.36 -14.48 -14.06
N ARG A 10 -13.24 -15.26 -13.40
CA ARG A 10 -13.44 -16.74 -13.46
C ARG A 10 -12.42 -17.54 -12.64
N SER A 11 -12.76 -18.42 -11.69
CA SER A 11 -13.95 -19.22 -11.32
C SER A 11 -13.84 -19.49 -9.80
N ALA A 12 -14.81 -19.84 -8.97
CA ALA A 12 -16.07 -20.55 -9.13
C ALA A 12 -17.00 -20.21 -7.94
N ALA A 13 -18.29 -20.41 -8.15
CA ALA A 13 -19.37 -20.22 -7.20
C ALA A 13 -19.18 -21.02 -5.89
N VAL A 14 -19.37 -20.34 -4.75
CA VAL A 14 -19.76 -20.97 -3.49
C VAL A 14 -20.81 -20.08 -2.81
N LEU A 15 -22.04 -20.61 -2.85
CA LEU A 15 -23.21 -20.39 -2.00
C LEU A 15 -22.94 -19.61 -0.70
N THR A 16 -23.52 -18.41 -0.57
CA THR A 16 -23.92 -17.83 0.71
C THR A 16 -25.43 -17.96 0.86
N GLY A 17 -25.81 -18.94 1.68
CA GLY A 17 -27.19 -19.19 2.07
C GLY A 17 -27.74 -18.04 2.91
N ALA A 18 -28.68 -17.31 2.32
CA ALA A 18 -29.81 -16.73 3.01
C ALA A 18 -31.04 -17.33 2.32
N ILE A 19 -31.86 -18.08 3.05
CA ILE A 19 -33.20 -18.49 2.57
C ILE A 19 -34.08 -17.24 2.65
N LEU A 20 -33.79 -16.26 1.80
CA LEU A 20 -34.68 -15.17 1.44
C LEU A 20 -35.55 -15.72 0.31
N LEU A 21 -36.85 -15.45 0.30
CA LEU A 21 -37.72 -15.68 -0.86
C LEU A 21 -37.27 -14.81 -2.04
N THR A 22 -36.12 -15.14 -2.62
CA THR A 22 -35.72 -14.85 -3.99
C THR A 22 -36.30 -15.95 -4.87
N THR A 23 -37.63 -16.10 -4.88
CA THR A 23 -38.22 -16.56 -6.15
C THR A 23 -38.11 -15.36 -7.08
N SER A 24 -36.94 -15.15 -7.69
CA SER A 24 -36.97 -14.77 -9.10
C SER A 24 -37.99 -15.72 -9.74
N LEU A 25 -39.04 -15.17 -10.37
CA LEU A 25 -39.97 -16.00 -11.11
C LEU A 25 -39.09 -16.83 -12.07
N PRO A 26 -39.11 -18.17 -12.01
CA PRO A 26 -38.20 -18.95 -12.81
C PRO A 26 -38.43 -18.56 -14.27
N ALA A 27 -37.36 -18.29 -15.01
CA ALA A 27 -37.42 -17.83 -16.40
C ALA A 27 -38.20 -18.78 -17.34
N SER A 28 -38.58 -19.97 -16.87
CA SER A 28 -39.35 -20.99 -17.56
C SER A 28 -40.84 -21.08 -17.20
N ALA A 29 -41.36 -20.28 -16.25
CA ALA A 29 -42.79 -20.30 -15.91
C ALA A 29 -43.57 -19.33 -16.82
N ALA A 30 -44.74 -19.76 -17.31
CA ALA A 30 -45.67 -18.86 -18.00
C ALA A 30 -46.21 -17.84 -16.97
N VAL A 31 -45.97 -16.55 -17.20
CA VAL A 31 -46.40 -15.46 -16.32
C VAL A 31 -47.28 -14.50 -17.09
N ILE A 32 -48.37 -14.03 -16.48
CA ILE A 32 -49.19 -12.92 -17.00
C ILE A 32 -49.10 -11.77 -16.00
N SER A 33 -48.78 -10.55 -16.45
CA SER A 33 -48.63 -9.37 -15.58
C SER A 33 -49.50 -8.21 -16.05
N VAL A 34 -50.38 -7.71 -15.18
CA VAL A 34 -51.34 -6.64 -15.49
C VAL A 34 -51.27 -5.51 -14.47
N ASN A 35 -51.16 -4.28 -14.95
CA ASN A 35 -51.10 -3.07 -14.13
C ASN A 35 -52.29 -2.15 -14.43
N TYR A 36 -52.83 -1.49 -13.41
CA TYR A 36 -53.91 -0.51 -13.54
C TYR A 36 -53.36 0.91 -13.38
N ILE A 37 -53.63 1.80 -14.35
CA ILE A 37 -53.11 3.19 -14.37
C ILE A 37 -54.23 4.24 -14.34
N GLN A 38 -53.96 5.43 -13.76
CA GLN A 38 -54.91 6.55 -13.68
C GLN A 38 -54.87 7.47 -14.93
N ALA A 39 -55.99 8.14 -15.22
CA ALA A 39 -56.27 8.86 -16.48
C ALA A 39 -55.37 10.08 -16.83
N SER A 40 -54.47 10.53 -15.95
CA SER A 40 -53.66 11.75 -16.14
C SER A 40 -52.24 11.52 -16.70
N GLY A 41 -52.04 10.48 -17.51
CA GLY A 41 -50.84 10.35 -18.35
C GLY A 41 -49.51 10.14 -17.62
N HIS A 42 -49.53 9.84 -16.32
CA HIS A 42 -48.35 9.43 -15.59
C HIS A 42 -48.15 7.92 -15.76
N ALA A 43 -47.20 7.54 -16.63
CA ALA A 43 -46.64 6.20 -16.57
C ALA A 43 -46.04 6.02 -15.18
N ILE A 44 -46.53 5.03 -14.41
CA ILE A 44 -45.85 4.62 -13.19
C ILE A 44 -44.53 3.97 -13.67
N THR A 45 -43.47 4.77 -13.76
CA THR A 45 -42.12 4.33 -14.18
C THR A 45 -41.41 3.50 -13.11
N ASN A 46 -42.03 3.32 -11.94
CA ASN A 46 -41.50 2.53 -10.84
C ASN A 46 -42.35 1.27 -10.68
N ASN A 47 -41.79 0.15 -11.13
CA ASN A 47 -42.32 -1.20 -10.97
C ASN A 47 -43.02 -1.41 -9.61
N TYR A 48 -44.22 -2.00 -9.59
CA TYR A 48 -44.70 -2.78 -8.43
C TYR A 48 -43.86 -4.07 -8.21
N GLY A 49 -42.63 -4.09 -8.71
CA GLY A 49 -41.74 -5.24 -8.77
C GLY A 49 -40.74 -5.20 -7.62
N LEU A 50 -40.65 -6.32 -6.91
CA LEU A 50 -39.60 -6.61 -5.95
C LEU A 50 -38.23 -6.42 -6.62
N ALA A 51 -37.30 -5.67 -6.01
CA ALA A 51 -35.91 -5.66 -6.44
C ALA A 51 -35.34 -7.09 -6.30
N GLY A 52 -34.93 -7.71 -7.40
CA GLY A 52 -34.47 -9.10 -7.45
C GLY A 52 -35.51 -10.13 -7.90
N GLN A 53 -36.73 -9.72 -8.24
CA GLN A 53 -37.50 -10.42 -9.27
C GLN A 53 -37.21 -9.74 -10.59
N ASP A 54 -36.48 -10.42 -11.47
CA ASP A 54 -36.30 -9.98 -12.84
C ASP A 54 -37.68 -9.61 -13.40
N SER A 55 -37.83 -8.34 -13.74
CA SER A 55 -38.74 -7.95 -14.79
C SER A 55 -38.44 -8.87 -15.97
N VAL A 56 -39.32 -9.83 -16.26
CA VAL A 56 -39.22 -10.55 -17.51
C VAL A 56 -39.25 -9.48 -18.59
N ALA A 57 -38.20 -9.40 -19.41
CA ALA A 57 -38.04 -8.41 -20.45
C ALA A 57 -39.27 -8.48 -21.38
N GLY A 58 -40.25 -7.59 -21.19
CA GLY A 58 -41.55 -7.71 -21.85
C GLY A 58 -42.65 -6.74 -21.42
N GLY A 59 -42.51 -6.01 -20.29
CA GLY A 59 -43.39 -4.88 -19.94
C GLY A 59 -44.76 -5.28 -19.38
N TRP A 60 -45.18 -4.63 -18.30
CA TRP A 60 -46.53 -4.80 -17.76
C TRP A 60 -47.58 -4.31 -18.76
N LEU A 61 -48.69 -5.05 -18.92
CA LEU A 61 -49.85 -4.54 -19.66
C LEU A 61 -50.55 -3.49 -18.79
N ASN A 62 -50.45 -2.22 -19.19
CA ASN A 62 -51.10 -1.10 -18.49
C ASN A 62 -52.53 -0.90 -19.00
N LEU A 63 -53.52 -1.02 -18.12
CA LEU A 63 -54.95 -0.83 -18.43
C LEU A 63 -55.46 0.46 -17.76
N LEU A 64 -55.99 1.39 -18.57
CA LEU A 64 -56.35 2.76 -18.15
C LEU A 64 -57.75 2.90 -17.53
N ASN A 65 -58.69 1.99 -17.84
CA ASN A 65 -60.02 1.89 -17.23
C ASN A 65 -60.61 0.53 -17.64
N VAL A 66 -61.10 -0.30 -16.70
CA VAL A 66 -61.53 -1.67 -17.04
C VAL A 66 -62.89 -1.65 -17.72
N VAL A 67 -63.05 -2.37 -18.84
CA VAL A 67 -64.37 -2.99 -19.12
C VAL A 67 -64.34 -4.34 -19.84
N ASN A 68 -63.27 -4.80 -20.49
CA ASN A 68 -63.00 -6.22 -20.87
C ASN A 68 -61.65 -6.31 -21.61
N SER A 69 -60.76 -7.22 -21.23
CA SER A 69 -59.55 -7.55 -22.00
C SER A 69 -59.58 -9.03 -22.35
N THR A 70 -59.53 -9.31 -23.65
CA THR A 70 -59.46 -10.67 -24.18
C THR A 70 -58.03 -11.01 -24.57
N ALA A 71 -57.60 -12.24 -24.23
CA ALA A 71 -56.27 -12.76 -24.50
C ALA A 71 -55.12 -11.96 -23.88
N LEU A 72 -55.06 -11.92 -22.55
CA LEU A 72 -53.92 -11.34 -21.83
C LEU A 72 -52.61 -12.01 -22.29
N PRO A 73 -51.58 -11.24 -22.67
CA PRO A 73 -50.33 -11.81 -23.11
C PRO A 73 -49.58 -12.42 -21.93
N PHE A 74 -48.88 -13.52 -22.20
CA PHE A 74 -47.80 -13.95 -21.34
C PHE A 74 -46.67 -12.91 -21.37
N SER A 75 -45.77 -12.99 -20.39
CA SER A 75 -44.66 -12.06 -20.20
C SER A 75 -43.64 -12.05 -21.34
N ASP A 76 -43.64 -13.07 -22.20
CA ASP A 76 -42.86 -13.14 -23.44
C ASP A 76 -43.56 -12.49 -24.65
N GLY A 77 -44.74 -11.90 -24.44
CA GLY A 77 -45.56 -11.26 -25.46
C GLY A 77 -46.47 -12.21 -26.23
N THR A 78 -46.42 -13.53 -25.98
CA THR A 78 -47.30 -14.48 -26.65
C THR A 78 -48.74 -14.37 -26.14
N PRO A 79 -49.77 -14.49 -26.99
CA PRO A 79 -51.15 -14.42 -26.54
C PRO A 79 -51.51 -15.62 -25.65
N SER A 80 -52.08 -15.39 -24.47
CA SER A 80 -52.71 -16.47 -23.68
C SER A 80 -54.22 -16.51 -23.91
N PRO A 81 -54.91 -17.63 -23.63
CA PRO A 81 -56.37 -17.68 -23.68
C PRO A 81 -57.06 -16.98 -22.50
N VAL A 82 -56.29 -16.46 -21.52
CA VAL A 82 -56.84 -15.84 -20.29
C VAL A 82 -57.53 -14.54 -20.61
N ASN A 83 -58.77 -14.41 -20.15
CA ASN A 83 -59.56 -13.19 -20.28
C ASN A 83 -59.79 -12.55 -18.92
N LEU A 84 -59.80 -11.22 -18.89
CA LEU A 84 -60.08 -10.41 -17.71
C LEU A 84 -61.35 -9.59 -17.91
N THR A 85 -62.29 -9.74 -16.98
CA THR A 85 -63.57 -9.02 -16.94
C THR A 85 -63.76 -8.39 -15.55
N GLY A 86 -64.36 -7.21 -15.44
CA GLY A 86 -64.52 -6.52 -14.15
C GLY A 86 -64.58 -5.00 -14.28
N ASN A 87 -64.77 -4.29 -13.17
CA ASN A 87 -64.79 -2.82 -13.14
C ASN A 87 -63.82 -2.30 -12.08
N GLN A 88 -62.97 -1.32 -12.42
CA GLN A 88 -62.36 -0.42 -11.44
C GLN A 88 -63.45 0.60 -11.04
N PRO A 89 -63.59 0.99 -9.77
CA PRO A 89 -64.62 1.94 -9.37
C PRO A 89 -64.30 3.29 -10.03
N GLY A 90 -65.25 3.81 -10.80
CA GLY A 90 -65.07 5.06 -11.55
C GLY A 90 -64.98 6.31 -10.65
N GLY A 91 -64.06 7.21 -11.00
CA GLY A 91 -64.18 8.65 -10.76
C GLY A 91 -63.41 9.25 -9.58
N PHE A 92 -62.17 9.71 -9.80
CA PHE A 92 -61.73 10.97 -9.18
C PHE A 92 -62.20 12.10 -10.10
N GLY A 93 -63.17 12.88 -9.65
CA GLY A 93 -63.68 14.03 -10.40
C GLY A 93 -62.59 15.09 -10.61
N ASN A 94 -62.54 15.62 -11.83
CA ASN A 94 -61.77 16.81 -12.22
C ASN A 94 -62.06 17.97 -11.25
N GLY A 95 -61.06 18.40 -10.48
CA GLY A 95 -61.21 19.48 -9.52
C GLY A 95 -59.87 20.09 -9.10
N ASN A 96 -59.43 21.08 -9.88
CA ASN A 96 -58.32 22.03 -9.69
C ASN A 96 -56.86 21.56 -9.74
N ALA A 97 -56.10 22.34 -10.50
CA ALA A 97 -54.72 22.16 -10.92
C ALA A 97 -53.74 22.06 -9.74
N ALA A 98 -52.91 21.01 -9.79
CA ALA A 98 -51.78 20.83 -8.87
C ALA A 98 -50.65 21.82 -9.21
N TYR A 99 -50.31 22.68 -8.24
CA TYR A 99 -49.00 23.31 -8.19
C TYR A 99 -47.93 22.25 -7.86
N ALA A 100 -46.77 22.37 -8.52
CA ALA A 100 -45.62 21.50 -8.32
C ALA A 100 -45.15 21.51 -6.86
N GLY A 101 -45.02 20.31 -6.26
CA GLY A 101 -44.11 20.10 -5.14
C GLY A 101 -44.68 19.86 -3.73
N THR A 102 -45.98 19.75 -3.50
CA THR A 102 -46.53 19.33 -2.19
C THR A 102 -47.79 18.45 -2.30
N PRO A 103 -47.93 17.34 -1.53
CA PRO A 103 -49.14 16.52 -1.56
C PRO A 103 -50.27 17.09 -0.67
N LEU A 104 -51.47 17.06 -1.24
CA LEU A 104 -52.76 17.59 -0.76
C LEU A 104 -53.21 17.12 0.64
N ILE A 105 -53.73 18.07 1.42
CA ILE A 105 -54.51 17.88 2.65
C ILE A 105 -56.02 17.92 2.34
N SER A 106 -56.74 17.01 2.99
CA SER A 106 -58.18 16.89 3.30
C SER A 106 -59.24 17.50 2.36
N GLY A 107 -60.09 16.61 1.84
CA GLY A 107 -61.40 16.94 1.28
C GLY A 107 -62.39 15.82 1.60
N ASN A 108 -63.31 16.12 2.51
CA ASN A 108 -64.35 15.23 3.03
C ASN A 108 -65.42 14.94 1.95
N ALA A 109 -65.36 13.78 1.31
CA ALA A 109 -66.45 13.28 0.46
C ALA A 109 -66.97 11.95 1.03
N VAL A 110 -68.16 12.00 1.62
CA VAL A 110 -68.91 10.84 2.10
C VAL A 110 -69.32 10.00 0.89
N TYR A 111 -68.68 8.83 0.70
CA TYR A 111 -69.13 7.84 -0.28
C TYR A 111 -70.13 6.88 0.37
N PRO A 112 -71.25 6.54 -0.31
CA PRO A 112 -72.17 5.53 0.19
C PRO A 112 -71.49 4.16 0.28
N ALA A 113 -71.84 3.41 1.32
CA ALA A 113 -71.38 2.04 1.52
C ALA A 113 -71.69 1.19 0.28
N THR A 114 -70.69 0.41 -0.15
CA THR A 114 -70.66 -0.57 -1.26
C THR A 114 -70.38 -0.04 -2.67
N PRO A 115 -69.08 0.00 -3.02
CA PRO A 115 -68.61 -0.63 -4.25
C PRO A 115 -67.70 -1.80 -3.88
N THR A 116 -68.11 -3.02 -4.23
CA THR A 116 -67.22 -4.18 -4.27
C THR A 116 -66.58 -4.21 -5.65
N ASN A 117 -65.25 -4.15 -5.72
CA ASN A 117 -64.56 -4.26 -6.99
C ASN A 117 -64.30 -5.74 -7.27
N PHE A 118 -64.69 -6.19 -8.46
CA PHE A 118 -64.46 -7.56 -8.91
C PHE A 118 -63.55 -7.56 -10.13
N ALA A 119 -62.45 -8.30 -10.06
CA ALA A 119 -61.67 -8.71 -11.21
C ALA A 119 -61.85 -10.22 -11.40
N THR A 120 -62.48 -10.63 -12.49
CA THR A 120 -62.71 -12.03 -12.83
C THR A 120 -61.83 -12.43 -13.99
N LEU A 121 -60.96 -13.39 -13.70
CA LEU A 121 -60.07 -14.05 -14.65
C LEU A 121 -60.71 -15.34 -15.10
N THR A 122 -60.77 -15.60 -16.41
CA THR A 122 -61.35 -16.82 -16.99
C THR A 122 -60.39 -17.49 -17.95
N ASN A 123 -60.63 -18.76 -18.27
CA ASN A 123 -59.76 -19.63 -19.08
C ASN A 123 -58.40 -19.93 -18.44
N LEU A 124 -58.33 -19.90 -17.11
CA LEU A 124 -57.09 -20.11 -16.37
C LEU A 124 -56.56 -21.54 -16.53
N ASN A 125 -57.43 -22.56 -16.62
CA ASN A 125 -56.98 -23.94 -16.80
C ASN A 125 -56.46 -24.21 -18.22
N ALA A 126 -56.92 -23.44 -19.21
CA ALA A 126 -56.41 -23.54 -20.58
C ALA A 126 -54.99 -22.96 -20.69
N ALA A 127 -54.69 -21.91 -19.92
CA ALA A 127 -53.37 -21.30 -19.87
C ALA A 127 -52.42 -21.98 -18.87
N PHE A 128 -52.96 -22.52 -17.77
CA PHE A 128 -52.22 -23.10 -16.65
C PHE A 128 -52.82 -24.47 -16.26
N PRO A 129 -52.64 -25.50 -17.10
CA PRO A 129 -53.24 -26.81 -16.89
C PRO A 129 -52.73 -27.52 -15.63
N ASN A 130 -51.53 -27.15 -15.17
CA ASN A 130 -50.90 -27.70 -13.96
C ASN A 130 -51.11 -26.83 -12.71
N GLY A 131 -52.07 -25.91 -12.74
CA GLY A 131 -52.36 -24.98 -11.65
C GLY A 131 -51.48 -23.73 -11.64
N TYR A 132 -51.90 -22.74 -10.86
CA TYR A 132 -51.30 -21.40 -10.85
C TYR A 132 -51.36 -20.73 -9.47
N LYS A 133 -50.56 -19.68 -9.29
CA LYS A 133 -50.62 -18.73 -8.17
C LYS A 133 -51.06 -17.37 -8.70
N VAL A 134 -51.73 -16.59 -7.87
CA VAL A 134 -52.08 -15.20 -8.20
C VAL A 134 -51.51 -14.27 -7.15
N ILE A 135 -50.67 -13.33 -7.60
CA ILE A 135 -50.08 -12.29 -6.76
C ILE A 135 -50.85 -11.01 -7.03
N VAL A 136 -51.44 -10.43 -5.99
CA VAL A 136 -52.32 -9.26 -6.10
C VAL A 136 -51.69 -8.09 -5.37
N TYR A 137 -51.48 -6.97 -6.06
CA TYR A 137 -50.88 -5.75 -5.51
C TYR A 137 -51.96 -4.74 -5.13
N LEU A 138 -51.88 -4.23 -3.91
CA LEU A 138 -52.77 -3.25 -3.31
C LEU A 138 -51.99 -2.00 -2.90
N SER A 139 -52.59 -0.84 -3.08
CA SER A 139 -52.02 0.45 -2.68
C SER A 139 -53.03 1.24 -1.85
N GLY A 140 -52.61 1.91 -0.77
CA GLY A 140 -53.52 2.66 0.09
C GLY A 140 -52.87 3.51 1.19
N PHE A 141 -53.66 4.38 1.82
CA PHE A 141 -53.23 5.28 2.90
C PHE A 141 -53.13 4.58 4.27
N LEU A 142 -52.26 5.10 5.14
CA LEU A 142 -51.98 4.57 6.50
C LEU A 142 -53.22 4.45 7.41
N ALA A 143 -54.29 5.20 7.15
CA ALA A 143 -55.49 5.22 8.00
C ALA A 143 -56.46 4.05 7.76
N ASN A 144 -56.21 3.19 6.76
CA ASN A 144 -57.17 2.17 6.36
C ASN A 144 -57.09 0.92 7.26
N ARG A 145 -58.12 0.66 8.09
CA ARG A 145 -58.18 -0.48 9.03
C ARG A 145 -59.18 -1.59 8.66
N GLY A 146 -59.78 -1.56 7.45
CA GLY A 146 -60.87 -2.48 7.10
C GLY A 146 -60.93 -2.96 5.67
N ALA A 147 -59.99 -2.56 4.79
CA ALA A 147 -59.95 -3.06 3.43
C ALA A 147 -59.52 -4.54 3.39
N SER A 148 -60.14 -5.35 2.53
CA SER A 148 -59.75 -6.75 2.31
C SER A 148 -59.86 -7.16 0.85
N ILE A 149 -59.05 -8.14 0.46
CA ILE A 149 -59.09 -8.81 -0.85
C ILE A 149 -59.40 -10.30 -0.62
N SER A 150 -60.33 -10.85 -1.39
CA SER A 150 -60.73 -12.25 -1.28
C SER A 150 -60.92 -12.91 -2.64
N ASP A 151 -60.56 -14.18 -2.78
CA ASP A 151 -60.90 -15.03 -3.93
C ASP A 151 -62.22 -15.82 -3.74
N GLY A 152 -62.96 -15.53 -2.67
CA GLY A 152 -64.15 -16.27 -2.24
C GLY A 152 -63.86 -17.41 -1.25
N LEU A 153 -62.61 -17.85 -1.10
CA LEU A 153 -62.21 -18.91 -0.15
C LEU A 153 -61.26 -18.38 0.93
N THR A 154 -60.31 -17.54 0.55
CA THR A 154 -59.35 -16.86 1.40
C THR A 154 -59.61 -15.36 1.40
N THR A 155 -59.43 -14.70 2.54
CA THR A 155 -59.61 -13.24 2.68
C THR A 155 -58.40 -12.65 3.38
N ASN A 156 -57.74 -11.70 2.75
CA ASN A 156 -56.58 -11.00 3.28
C ASN A 156 -56.93 -9.54 3.60
N PHE A 157 -56.62 -9.07 4.81
CA PHE A 157 -56.95 -7.72 5.29
C PHE A 157 -55.75 -6.78 5.24
N PHE A 158 -55.96 -5.56 4.73
CA PHE A 158 -54.94 -4.50 4.63
C PHE A 158 -54.52 -4.03 6.03
N ARG A 159 -53.21 -3.84 6.24
CA ARG A 159 -52.65 -3.49 7.57
C ARG A 159 -51.83 -2.17 7.55
N PRO A 160 -52.04 -1.23 8.49
CA PRO A 160 -51.20 -0.04 8.66
C PRO A 160 -49.77 -0.34 9.14
N ALA A 161 -48.79 0.51 8.77
CA ALA A 161 -47.37 0.31 9.06
C ALA A 161 -47.00 0.31 10.56
N THR A 162 -47.75 0.97 11.44
CA THR A 162 -47.43 1.00 12.88
C THR A 162 -47.65 -0.34 13.60
N ASN A 163 -48.40 -1.26 12.99
CA ASN A 163 -48.59 -2.64 13.46
C ASN A 163 -48.06 -3.66 12.44
N ALA A 164 -47.40 -3.20 11.37
CA ALA A 164 -46.71 -4.06 10.43
C ALA A 164 -45.29 -4.24 10.97
N VAL A 165 -45.05 -5.37 11.64
CA VAL A 165 -43.69 -5.89 11.74
C VAL A 165 -43.14 -5.97 10.31
N GLU A 166 -41.86 -5.66 10.12
CA GLU A 166 -41.14 -5.91 8.88
C GLU A 166 -41.06 -7.44 8.70
N ILE A 167 -42.17 -8.08 8.33
CA ILE A 167 -42.30 -9.53 8.28
C ILE A 167 -41.66 -9.97 6.97
N THR A 168 -40.36 -10.25 7.03
CA THR A 168 -39.72 -11.13 6.06
C THR A 168 -40.32 -12.53 6.21
N ASN A 169 -41.28 -12.83 5.33
CA ASN A 169 -41.68 -14.18 4.91
C ASN A 169 -42.48 -15.04 5.91
N SER A 170 -43.76 -14.70 6.13
CA SER A 170 -44.79 -15.58 6.73
C SER A 170 -45.83 -16.00 5.67
N LEU A 171 -45.97 -17.30 5.38
CA LEU A 171 -46.81 -17.85 4.28
C LEU A 171 -48.22 -18.30 4.73
N THR A 172 -48.74 -17.76 5.82
CA THR A 172 -50.16 -17.93 6.21
C THR A 172 -50.92 -16.62 6.03
N ALA A 173 -51.87 -16.61 5.09
CA ALA A 173 -52.93 -15.62 4.88
C ALA A 173 -52.64 -14.23 5.46
N GLY A 174 -51.77 -13.47 4.79
CA GLY A 174 -51.44 -12.10 5.14
C GLY A 174 -50.99 -11.30 3.92
N LEU A 175 -51.33 -10.01 3.90
CA LEU A 175 -50.76 -9.05 2.96
C LEU A 175 -49.30 -8.75 3.36
N PHE A 176 -48.38 -8.84 2.40
CA PHE A 176 -46.95 -8.59 2.54
C PHE A 176 -46.62 -7.15 2.10
N GLN A 177 -45.70 -6.46 2.77
CA GLN A 177 -45.18 -5.16 2.28
C GLN A 177 -44.10 -5.36 1.20
N THR A 178 -44.05 -4.46 0.22
CA THR A 178 -42.94 -4.40 -0.76
C THR A 178 -41.76 -3.59 -0.21
N THR A 179 -40.52 -3.94 -0.55
CA THR A 179 -39.28 -3.30 -0.05
C THR A 179 -38.88 -1.97 -0.74
N GLN A 180 -39.76 -1.30 -1.48
CA GLN A 180 -39.49 0.06 -1.97
C GLN A 180 -40.71 0.98 -1.89
N THR A 181 -40.62 1.99 -1.02
CA THR A 181 -41.01 3.36 -1.36
C THR A 181 -39.77 4.21 -1.15
N THR A 182 -38.99 4.49 -2.19
CA THR A 182 -38.03 5.60 -2.13
C THR A 182 -38.85 6.89 -2.08
N ASP A 183 -39.01 7.37 -0.86
CA ASP A 183 -38.83 8.76 -0.44
C ASP A 183 -38.88 9.82 -1.57
N LEU A 184 -40.01 10.53 -1.63
CA LEU A 184 -40.02 11.95 -1.99
C LEU A 184 -40.63 12.70 -0.80
N GLY A 185 -39.86 12.79 0.28
CA GLY A 185 -39.93 13.73 1.40
C GLY A 185 -41.30 14.31 1.68
N SER A 186 -42.11 13.64 2.51
CA SER A 186 -43.16 14.24 3.36
C SER A 186 -44.08 13.21 4.04
N GLY A 187 -43.56 12.09 4.55
CA GLY A 187 -44.18 11.30 5.63
C GLY A 187 -45.65 10.83 5.53
N ASN A 188 -46.38 11.00 4.41
CA ASN A 188 -47.84 10.83 4.35
C ASN A 188 -48.39 10.36 2.97
N ASN A 189 -47.74 9.42 2.23
CA ASN A 189 -48.26 8.85 0.97
C ASN A 189 -47.90 7.35 0.78
N PRO A 190 -48.61 6.59 -0.09
CA PRO A 190 -49.25 5.29 0.23
C PRO A 190 -48.34 4.05 0.25
N LEU A 191 -48.68 3.09 1.12
CA LEU A 191 -48.03 1.78 1.24
C LEU A 191 -48.46 0.86 0.09
N ALA A 192 -47.50 0.20 -0.57
CA ALA A 192 -47.76 -0.92 -1.49
C ALA A 192 -47.65 -2.27 -0.74
N GLN A 193 -48.70 -3.07 -0.81
CA GLN A 193 -48.79 -4.42 -0.25
C GLN A 193 -49.14 -5.44 -1.33
N TYR A 194 -48.82 -6.72 -1.14
CA TYR A 194 -49.28 -7.79 -2.03
C TYR A 194 -49.84 -9.00 -1.28
N ALA A 195 -50.81 -9.68 -1.87
CA ALA A 195 -51.38 -10.94 -1.37
C ALA A 195 -51.12 -12.06 -2.38
N VAL A 196 -50.81 -13.26 -1.89
CA VAL A 196 -50.60 -14.43 -2.75
C VAL A 196 -51.72 -15.44 -2.52
N PHE A 197 -52.44 -15.75 -3.58
CA PHE A 197 -53.47 -16.79 -3.64
C PHE A 197 -52.89 -18.03 -4.31
N GLY A 198 -53.27 -19.22 -3.86
CA GLY A 198 -52.74 -20.49 -4.39
C GLY A 198 -51.41 -20.94 -3.78
N SER A 199 -51.09 -20.51 -2.56
CA SER A 199 -49.89 -20.92 -1.84
C SER A 199 -50.25 -21.43 -0.44
N PRO A 200 -49.75 -22.61 0.00
CA PRO A 200 -48.85 -23.51 -0.72
C PRO A 200 -49.56 -24.40 -1.77
N VAL A 201 -50.89 -24.42 -1.80
CA VAL A 201 -51.69 -25.24 -2.72
C VAL A 201 -52.12 -24.41 -3.93
N LEU A 202 -51.69 -24.81 -5.12
CA LEU A 202 -51.98 -24.11 -6.38
C LEU A 202 -53.48 -24.04 -6.66
N LEU A 203 -53.91 -22.93 -7.27
CA LEU A 203 -55.25 -22.76 -7.80
C LEU A 203 -55.39 -23.56 -9.11
N THR A 204 -56.48 -24.31 -9.24
CA THR A 204 -56.77 -25.16 -10.41
C THR A 204 -58.15 -24.89 -11.00
N ASN A 205 -58.77 -23.78 -10.59
CA ASN A 205 -60.07 -23.35 -11.06
C ASN A 205 -59.94 -22.64 -12.41
N ASN A 206 -60.85 -22.93 -13.34
CA ASN A 206 -60.83 -22.29 -14.66
C ASN A 206 -61.16 -20.79 -14.60
N SER A 207 -61.77 -20.33 -13.50
CA SER A 207 -62.12 -18.94 -13.27
C SER A 207 -61.80 -18.54 -11.84
N LEU A 208 -61.20 -17.38 -11.65
CA LEU A 208 -60.89 -16.78 -10.34
C LEU A 208 -61.49 -15.38 -10.27
N THR A 209 -62.31 -15.13 -9.27
CA THR A 209 -62.87 -13.80 -8.99
C THR A 209 -62.22 -13.21 -7.75
N LEU A 210 -61.47 -12.14 -7.93
CA LEU A 210 -60.90 -11.35 -6.85
C LEU A 210 -61.85 -10.23 -6.46
N THR A 211 -62.25 -10.23 -5.19
CA THR A 211 -63.19 -9.28 -4.61
C THR A 211 -62.45 -8.37 -3.63
N LEU A 212 -62.42 -7.07 -3.91
CA LEU A 212 -61.97 -6.06 -2.95
C LEU A 212 -63.18 -5.53 -2.17
N ARG A 213 -63.12 -5.59 -0.83
CA ARG A 213 -64.12 -4.99 0.08
C ARG A 213 -63.49 -3.83 0.85
N HIS A 214 -64.19 -2.69 0.88
CA HIS A 214 -63.76 -1.49 1.60
C HIS A 214 -64.62 -1.24 2.85
N LEU A 215 -64.00 -0.91 3.99
CA LEU A 215 -64.68 -0.32 5.15
C LEU A 215 -63.93 0.96 5.58
N TYR A 216 -64.66 2.08 5.55
CA TYR A 216 -64.37 3.44 6.06
C TYR A 216 -64.12 4.58 5.06
N ALA A 217 -64.60 5.78 5.44
CA ALA A 217 -64.88 6.94 4.59
C ALA A 217 -63.70 7.91 4.36
N SER A 218 -62.48 7.60 4.84
CA SER A 218 -61.32 8.48 4.67
C SER A 218 -60.04 7.68 4.35
N GLY A 219 -59.73 7.55 3.04
CA GLY A 219 -58.43 7.05 2.55
C GLY A 219 -58.43 5.64 1.94
N GLY A 220 -59.23 5.40 0.89
CA GLY A 220 -59.44 4.08 0.28
C GLY A 220 -58.19 3.35 -0.23
N ALA A 221 -58.22 2.01 -0.15
CA ALA A 221 -57.25 1.12 -0.81
C ALA A 221 -57.74 0.76 -2.21
N TYR A 222 -56.83 0.68 -3.18
CA TYR A 222 -57.13 0.35 -4.57
C TYR A 222 -56.26 -0.81 -5.07
N LEU A 223 -56.78 -1.51 -6.07
CA LEU A 223 -56.07 -2.59 -6.76
C LEU A 223 -55.05 -1.98 -7.73
N GLY A 224 -53.76 -2.13 -7.45
CA GLY A 224 -52.68 -1.62 -8.27
C GLY A 224 -52.38 -2.51 -9.49
N GLY A 225 -52.48 -3.82 -9.33
CA GLY A 225 -52.24 -4.79 -10.39
C GLY A 225 -52.23 -6.23 -9.88
N PHE A 226 -52.00 -7.19 -10.76
CA PHE A 226 -51.78 -8.59 -10.37
C PHE A 226 -50.88 -9.33 -11.35
N GLN A 227 -50.30 -10.43 -10.89
CA GLN A 227 -49.59 -11.41 -11.69
C GLN A 227 -50.22 -12.80 -11.52
N ILE A 228 -50.22 -13.57 -12.60
CA ILE A 228 -50.60 -14.99 -12.60
C ILE A 228 -49.37 -15.79 -12.98
N VAL A 229 -49.04 -16.81 -12.19
CA VAL A 229 -47.82 -17.60 -12.34
C VAL A 229 -48.19 -19.07 -12.43
N GLY A 230 -47.83 -19.73 -13.53
CA GLY A 230 -48.02 -21.17 -13.70
C GLY A 230 -47.11 -22.01 -12.80
N ALA A 231 -47.55 -23.22 -12.45
CA ALA A 231 -46.78 -24.17 -11.65
C ALA A 231 -45.39 -24.47 -12.23
N SER A 232 -44.35 -24.43 -11.39
CA SER A 232 -42.98 -24.79 -11.77
C SER A 232 -42.69 -26.29 -11.57
N ALA A 233 -41.63 -26.81 -12.19
CA ALA A 233 -41.15 -28.18 -11.97
C ALA A 233 -40.83 -28.48 -10.48
N THR A 234 -40.41 -27.45 -9.73
CA THR A 234 -40.17 -27.54 -8.27
C THR A 234 -41.46 -27.58 -7.45
N ASP A 235 -42.54 -26.90 -7.88
CA ASP A 235 -43.86 -27.00 -7.23
C ASP A 235 -44.48 -28.40 -7.41
N LEU A 236 -44.14 -29.09 -8.50
CA LEU A 236 -44.57 -30.47 -8.79
C LEU A 236 -43.88 -31.52 -7.90
N ALA A 237 -42.72 -31.20 -7.29
CA ALA A 237 -41.92 -32.14 -6.50
C ALA A 237 -42.18 -32.10 -4.97
N ALA A 238 -42.88 -31.07 -4.46
CA ALA A 238 -43.04 -30.86 -3.01
C ALA A 238 -43.81 -31.97 -2.30
N ARG A 239 -43.36 -32.31 -1.08
CA ARG A 239 -43.96 -33.32 -0.19
C ARG A 239 -44.47 -32.68 1.08
N ILE A 240 -45.77 -32.82 1.34
CA ILE A 240 -46.40 -32.34 2.57
C ILE A 240 -46.59 -33.51 3.52
N TRP A 241 -46.03 -33.41 4.72
CA TRP A 241 -46.12 -34.44 5.73
C TRP A 241 -47.57 -34.65 6.19
N ARG A 242 -48.01 -35.91 6.23
CA ARG A 242 -49.27 -36.30 6.85
C ARG A 242 -49.09 -37.27 8.00
N GLY A 243 -48.11 -38.17 7.91
CA GLY A 243 -47.97 -39.30 8.83
C GLY A 243 -49.12 -40.32 8.68
N ASN A 244 -49.60 -40.51 7.45
CA ASN A 244 -50.82 -41.30 7.17
C ASN A 244 -50.74 -42.76 7.63
N VAL A 245 -49.59 -43.39 7.48
CA VAL A 245 -49.40 -44.83 7.78
C VAL A 245 -48.72 -44.99 9.14
N ASN A 246 -47.65 -44.24 9.36
CA ASN A 246 -46.90 -44.21 10.62
C ASN A 246 -46.08 -42.91 10.73
N ASN A 247 -45.23 -42.82 11.74
CA ASN A 247 -44.40 -41.65 12.01
C ASN A 247 -43.05 -41.64 11.27
N ASN A 248 -42.76 -42.63 10.42
CA ASN A 248 -41.44 -42.76 9.81
C ASN A 248 -41.29 -41.85 8.59
N TRP A 249 -40.26 -41.01 8.61
CA TRP A 249 -39.76 -40.34 7.42
C TRP A 249 -38.76 -41.27 6.72
N ASP A 250 -39.29 -42.05 5.77
CA ASP A 250 -38.53 -42.94 4.91
C ASP A 250 -38.96 -42.79 3.44
N THR A 251 -38.30 -43.51 2.54
CA THR A 251 -38.52 -43.42 1.09
C THR A 251 -39.53 -44.45 0.55
N THR A 252 -40.06 -45.30 1.42
CA THR A 252 -40.86 -46.47 1.06
C THR A 252 -42.31 -46.37 1.53
N THR A 253 -42.56 -45.61 2.59
CA THR A 253 -43.84 -45.47 3.26
C THR A 253 -44.54 -44.21 2.77
N ALA A 254 -45.81 -44.35 2.40
CA ALA A 254 -46.61 -43.28 1.84
C ALA A 254 -47.17 -42.33 2.91
N ASN A 255 -46.28 -41.74 3.72
CA ASN A 255 -46.62 -40.78 4.78
C ASN A 255 -46.75 -39.34 4.30
N TRP A 256 -46.47 -39.10 3.01
CA TRP A 256 -46.44 -37.79 2.39
C TRP A 256 -47.65 -37.59 1.48
N THR A 257 -47.97 -36.34 1.18
CA THR A 257 -48.94 -35.99 0.14
C THR A 257 -48.30 -35.02 -0.83
N ASN A 258 -48.59 -35.23 -2.12
CA ASN A 258 -48.32 -34.27 -3.17
C ASN A 258 -49.66 -33.72 -3.68
N ILE A 259 -49.71 -32.42 -3.95
CA ILE A 259 -50.95 -31.71 -4.31
C ILE A 259 -51.56 -32.19 -5.65
N PHE A 260 -50.80 -32.92 -6.48
CA PHE A 260 -51.25 -33.45 -7.78
C PHE A 260 -51.61 -34.94 -7.77
N TYR A 261 -50.93 -35.75 -6.94
CA TYR A 261 -51.04 -37.21 -6.99
C TYR A 261 -51.64 -37.84 -5.72
N GLY A 262 -51.97 -37.04 -4.70
CA GLY A 262 -52.47 -37.54 -3.42
C GLY A 262 -51.37 -38.13 -2.54
N VAL A 263 -51.69 -39.20 -1.80
CA VAL A 263 -50.74 -39.86 -0.88
C VAL A 263 -49.56 -40.44 -1.68
N THR A 264 -48.35 -40.20 -1.21
CA THR A 264 -47.12 -40.49 -1.95
C THR A 264 -45.94 -40.77 -1.01
N ASN A 265 -44.84 -41.29 -1.57
CA ASN A 265 -43.56 -41.48 -0.89
C ASN A 265 -42.69 -40.22 -1.02
N TYR A 266 -41.66 -40.15 -0.18
CA TYR A 266 -40.58 -39.16 -0.25
C TYR A 266 -39.37 -39.71 -1.00
N ALA A 267 -38.66 -38.87 -1.73
CA ALA A 267 -37.33 -39.14 -2.24
C ALA A 267 -36.33 -38.05 -1.80
N ASP A 268 -35.06 -38.42 -1.59
CA ASP A 268 -34.01 -37.44 -1.33
C ASP A 268 -33.91 -36.44 -2.50
N GLY A 269 -33.70 -35.16 -2.17
CA GLY A 269 -33.84 -34.04 -3.10
C GLY A 269 -35.24 -33.42 -3.16
N ASP A 270 -36.30 -34.11 -2.70
CA ASP A 270 -37.64 -33.51 -2.61
C ASP A 270 -37.66 -32.38 -1.57
N PRO A 271 -38.28 -31.23 -1.87
CA PRO A 271 -38.57 -30.23 -0.86
C PRO A 271 -39.72 -30.71 0.04
N VAL A 272 -39.54 -30.62 1.36
CA VAL A 272 -40.51 -31.13 2.35
C VAL A 272 -41.12 -30.01 3.20
N PHE A 273 -42.43 -30.16 3.45
CA PHE A 273 -43.23 -29.22 4.23
C PHE A 273 -43.97 -29.97 5.34
N PHE A 274 -43.89 -29.43 6.55
CA PHE A 274 -44.63 -29.91 7.72
C PHE A 274 -45.63 -28.83 8.13
N THR A 275 -46.92 -29.11 8.01
CA THR A 275 -47.99 -28.12 8.24
C THR A 275 -49.09 -28.69 9.15
N ASP A 276 -50.16 -27.93 9.38
CA ASP A 276 -51.27 -28.35 10.25
C ASP A 276 -52.10 -29.51 9.69
N VAL A 277 -51.85 -29.92 8.44
CA VAL A 277 -52.58 -31.00 7.77
C VAL A 277 -52.17 -32.40 8.21
N ALA A 278 -51.16 -32.53 9.07
CA ALA A 278 -50.78 -33.81 9.67
C ALA A 278 -51.90 -34.41 10.51
N VAL A 279 -51.99 -35.74 10.51
CA VAL A 279 -53.08 -36.49 11.15
C VAL A 279 -53.03 -36.35 12.68
N ALA A 280 -51.83 -36.35 13.27
CA ALA A 280 -51.65 -36.17 14.70
C ALA A 280 -51.75 -34.69 15.12
N ASP A 281 -52.18 -34.42 16.35
CA ASP A 281 -52.22 -33.07 16.93
C ASP A 281 -50.84 -32.59 17.43
N SER A 282 -49.95 -33.53 17.78
CA SER A 282 -48.53 -33.29 18.07
C SER A 282 -47.68 -34.30 17.28
N PRO A 283 -47.42 -34.05 15.98
CA PRO A 283 -46.80 -35.05 15.13
C PRO A 283 -45.36 -35.37 15.54
N ALA A 284 -45.09 -36.66 15.75
CA ALA A 284 -43.74 -37.19 15.86
C ALA A 284 -43.26 -37.65 14.47
N VAL A 285 -42.03 -37.29 14.11
CA VAL A 285 -41.40 -37.64 12.84
C VAL A 285 -40.09 -38.36 13.14
N ASN A 286 -40.01 -39.62 12.77
CA ASN A 286 -38.87 -40.49 13.01
C ASN A 286 -38.07 -40.70 11.71
N LEU A 287 -36.88 -40.11 11.63
CA LEU A 287 -35.97 -40.30 10.52
C LEU A 287 -35.24 -41.63 10.68
N THR A 288 -35.74 -42.66 10.01
CA THR A 288 -35.22 -44.04 10.14
C THR A 288 -33.82 -44.22 9.57
N ALA A 289 -33.38 -43.30 8.70
CA ALA A 289 -32.01 -43.14 8.22
C ALA A 289 -31.76 -41.64 7.95
N ALA A 290 -30.49 -41.24 7.75
CA ALA A 290 -30.17 -39.85 7.40
C ALA A 290 -30.84 -39.46 6.06
N ARG A 291 -31.45 -38.26 6.00
CA ARG A 291 -32.20 -37.78 4.81
C ARG A 291 -31.65 -36.47 4.27
N SER A 292 -31.55 -36.36 2.95
CA SER A 292 -31.06 -35.17 2.23
C SER A 292 -32.15 -34.54 1.36
N PRO A 293 -33.19 -33.92 1.96
CA PRO A 293 -34.24 -33.23 1.23
C PRO A 293 -33.72 -31.97 0.52
N GLY A 294 -34.41 -31.53 -0.53
CA GLY A 294 -34.08 -30.28 -1.22
C GLY A 294 -34.27 -29.04 -0.35
N SER A 295 -35.23 -29.07 0.58
CA SER A 295 -35.45 -28.06 1.62
C SER A 295 -36.29 -28.64 2.75
N VAL A 296 -36.16 -28.13 3.99
CA VAL A 296 -37.02 -28.50 5.12
C VAL A 296 -37.72 -27.27 5.68
N THR A 297 -39.05 -27.24 5.54
CA THR A 297 -39.88 -26.17 6.11
C THR A 297 -40.91 -26.75 7.08
N VAL A 298 -40.89 -26.27 8.32
CA VAL A 298 -41.94 -26.56 9.31
C VAL A 298 -42.75 -25.29 9.49
N ASP A 299 -43.97 -25.26 8.94
CA ASP A 299 -44.89 -24.12 8.97
C ASP A 299 -46.24 -24.56 9.53
N SER A 300 -46.33 -24.59 10.87
CA SER A 300 -47.43 -25.21 11.58
C SER A 300 -47.71 -24.50 12.91
N THR A 301 -48.98 -24.49 13.29
CA THR A 301 -49.44 -24.13 14.64
C THR A 301 -49.34 -25.32 15.61
N LYS A 302 -49.30 -26.56 15.10
CA LYS A 302 -49.05 -27.78 15.87
C LYS A 302 -47.58 -27.91 16.30
N ASN A 303 -47.36 -28.71 17.35
CA ASN A 303 -46.02 -29.00 17.86
C ASN A 303 -45.44 -30.26 17.19
N TYR A 304 -44.32 -30.11 16.49
CA TYR A 304 -43.62 -31.20 15.83
C TYR A 304 -42.41 -31.67 16.66
N THR A 305 -42.13 -32.97 16.66
CA THR A 305 -40.90 -33.53 17.25
C THR A 305 -40.17 -34.41 16.24
N PHE A 306 -38.91 -34.09 15.95
CA PHE A 306 -38.06 -34.87 15.05
C PHE A 306 -37.10 -35.74 15.87
N THR A 307 -36.97 -37.01 15.49
CA THR A 307 -36.17 -38.04 16.15
C THR A 307 -35.46 -38.92 15.11
N GLY A 308 -34.51 -39.74 15.54
CA GLY A 308 -33.81 -40.70 14.66
C GLY A 308 -32.47 -40.18 14.12
N SER A 309 -32.17 -40.46 12.85
CA SER A 309 -30.81 -40.40 12.30
C SER A 309 -30.32 -39.02 11.85
N GLY A 310 -31.19 -38.02 11.62
CA GLY A 310 -30.73 -36.70 11.16
C GLY A 310 -31.16 -36.27 9.77
N ILE A 311 -31.24 -34.96 9.58
CA ILE A 311 -31.27 -34.30 8.27
C ILE A 311 -29.82 -33.98 7.86
N THR A 312 -29.47 -34.21 6.60
CA THR A 312 -28.13 -34.03 6.03
C THR A 312 -28.17 -33.39 4.63
N GLY A 313 -27.01 -33.22 3.99
CA GLY A 313 -26.87 -32.67 2.63
C GLY A 313 -26.87 -31.15 2.58
N ALA A 314 -27.00 -30.59 1.36
CA ALA A 314 -26.89 -29.14 1.11
C ALA A 314 -28.09 -28.29 1.63
N THR A 315 -29.06 -28.94 2.27
CA THR A 315 -30.34 -28.34 2.69
C THR A 315 -30.20 -27.39 3.88
N GLY A 316 -31.28 -26.71 4.24
CA GLY A 316 -31.40 -25.93 5.48
C GLY A 316 -32.75 -26.16 6.15
N LEU A 317 -32.87 -25.73 7.40
CA LEU A 317 -34.09 -25.84 8.19
C LEU A 317 -34.75 -24.48 8.37
N THR A 318 -36.00 -24.36 7.94
CA THR A 318 -36.82 -23.16 8.15
C THR A 318 -38.00 -23.45 9.07
N LYS A 319 -38.06 -22.78 10.22
CA LYS A 319 -39.17 -22.86 11.18
C LYS A 319 -40.08 -21.63 11.06
N ARG A 320 -41.37 -21.88 10.80
CA ARG A 320 -42.50 -20.95 10.65
C ARG A 320 -43.70 -21.47 11.43
N GLY A 321 -44.77 -20.67 11.47
CA GLY A 321 -45.95 -20.94 12.27
C GLY A 321 -45.71 -20.82 13.78
N SER A 322 -46.77 -20.64 14.55
CA SER A 322 -46.68 -20.37 15.99
C SER A 322 -46.34 -21.60 16.85
N GLY A 323 -46.45 -22.82 16.31
CA GLY A 323 -46.15 -24.06 17.03
C GLY A 323 -44.66 -24.20 17.35
N SER A 324 -44.31 -25.20 18.16
CA SER A 324 -42.90 -25.54 18.44
C SER A 324 -42.40 -26.66 17.53
N LEU A 325 -41.14 -26.59 17.11
CA LEU A 325 -40.40 -27.73 16.57
C LEU A 325 -39.37 -28.17 17.61
N THR A 326 -39.46 -29.41 18.07
CA THR A 326 -38.44 -30.04 18.91
C THR A 326 -37.51 -30.89 18.04
N LEU A 327 -36.21 -30.57 18.02
CA LEU A 327 -35.19 -31.40 17.38
C LEU A 327 -34.50 -32.26 18.43
N ALA A 328 -34.69 -33.57 18.37
CA ALA A 328 -34.08 -34.53 19.29
C ALA A 328 -33.08 -35.47 18.61
N ASN A 329 -32.75 -35.18 17.34
CA ASN A 329 -31.81 -35.93 16.51
C ASN A 329 -30.65 -35.02 16.08
N PRO A 330 -29.41 -35.55 15.99
CA PRO A 330 -28.28 -34.79 15.48
C PRO A 330 -28.48 -34.51 13.98
N ASN A 331 -28.27 -33.25 13.55
CA ASN A 331 -28.39 -32.86 12.15
C ASN A 331 -27.04 -32.38 11.59
N THR A 332 -26.81 -32.60 10.30
CA THR A 332 -25.53 -32.30 9.61
C THR A 332 -25.75 -31.61 8.26
N TYR A 333 -26.87 -30.92 8.09
CA TYR A 333 -27.13 -30.16 6.87
C TYR A 333 -26.25 -28.91 6.77
N ALA A 334 -25.86 -28.55 5.56
CA ALA A 334 -24.90 -27.48 5.30
C ALA A 334 -25.50 -26.07 5.34
N GLY A 335 -26.81 -25.94 5.12
CA GLY A 335 -27.53 -24.67 5.11
C GLY A 335 -27.83 -24.12 6.50
N ASN A 336 -28.36 -22.90 6.54
CA ASN A 336 -28.70 -22.24 7.81
C ASN A 336 -29.91 -22.88 8.50
N THR A 337 -29.98 -22.67 9.82
CA THR A 337 -31.20 -22.82 10.60
C THR A 337 -31.86 -21.45 10.74
N VAL A 338 -33.06 -21.30 10.20
CA VAL A 338 -33.80 -20.02 10.17
C VAL A 338 -35.10 -20.16 10.95
N ILE A 339 -35.26 -19.38 12.00
CA ILE A 339 -36.44 -19.37 12.88
C ILE A 339 -37.20 -18.06 12.65
N ASN A 340 -38.26 -18.11 11.85
CA ASN A 340 -39.07 -16.94 11.52
C ASN A 340 -40.19 -16.67 12.54
N VAL A 341 -40.84 -17.73 13.04
CA VAL A 341 -41.98 -17.64 13.96
C VAL A 341 -42.01 -18.87 14.89
N GLY A 342 -42.49 -18.66 16.12
CA GLY A 342 -42.65 -19.71 17.12
C GLY A 342 -41.31 -20.13 17.73
N THR A 343 -41.26 -21.37 18.24
CA THR A 343 -40.10 -21.86 19.00
C THR A 343 -39.42 -23.04 18.29
N LEU A 344 -38.11 -22.95 18.08
CA LEU A 344 -37.26 -24.12 17.87
C LEU A 344 -36.71 -24.54 19.24
N ARG A 345 -37.07 -25.73 19.71
CA ARG A 345 -36.67 -26.28 21.02
C ARG A 345 -35.68 -27.42 20.83
N LEU A 346 -34.61 -27.44 21.62
CA LEU A 346 -33.67 -28.57 21.61
C LEU A 346 -34.22 -29.72 22.46
N GLY A 347 -34.26 -30.92 21.88
CA GLY A 347 -34.62 -32.17 22.55
C GLY A 347 -33.40 -32.97 23.04
N ALA A 348 -32.21 -32.64 22.55
CA ALA A 348 -30.92 -33.18 22.96
C ALA A 348 -29.82 -32.12 22.73
N SER A 349 -28.59 -32.38 23.21
CA SER A 349 -27.43 -31.53 22.93
C SER A 349 -26.86 -31.81 21.55
N GLY A 350 -26.27 -30.79 20.90
CA GLY A 350 -25.61 -30.95 19.59
C GLY A 350 -26.56 -31.35 18.46
N VAL A 351 -27.78 -30.78 18.44
CA VAL A 351 -28.80 -31.13 17.43
C VAL A 351 -28.77 -30.21 16.23
N LEU A 352 -28.20 -29.01 16.38
CA LEU A 352 -27.96 -28.09 15.26
C LEU A 352 -26.59 -28.35 14.62
N PRO A 353 -26.46 -28.19 13.29
CA PRO A 353 -25.16 -28.34 12.63
C PRO A 353 -24.18 -27.23 13.04
N ASP A 354 -22.93 -27.63 13.25
CA ASP A 354 -21.79 -26.73 13.44
C ASP A 354 -20.54 -27.24 12.68
N GLY A 355 -19.46 -26.46 12.71
CA GLY A 355 -18.19 -26.81 12.09
C GLY A 355 -18.13 -26.52 10.59
N ALA A 356 -17.09 -27.05 9.94
CA ALA A 356 -16.81 -26.76 8.54
C ALA A 356 -17.94 -27.25 7.62
N GLY A 357 -18.46 -26.35 6.78
CA GLY A 357 -19.53 -26.66 5.84
C GLY A 357 -20.95 -26.51 6.40
N ALA A 358 -21.12 -26.21 7.69
CA ALA A 358 -22.42 -25.90 8.29
C ALA A 358 -22.76 -24.40 8.25
N GLY A 359 -24.05 -24.08 8.20
CA GLY A 359 -24.58 -22.72 8.23
C GLY A 359 -24.66 -22.11 9.64
N GLY A 360 -25.19 -20.89 9.73
CA GLY A 360 -25.47 -20.22 11.00
C GLY A 360 -26.92 -20.38 11.46
N VAL A 361 -27.23 -19.80 12.62
CA VAL A 361 -28.59 -19.67 13.16
C VAL A 361 -29.06 -18.22 13.04
N SER A 362 -30.26 -18.03 12.48
CA SER A 362 -30.94 -16.74 12.41
C SER A 362 -32.30 -16.81 13.07
N ILE A 363 -32.58 -15.88 13.99
CA ILE A 363 -33.81 -15.83 14.78
C ILE A 363 -34.51 -14.51 14.52
N ALA A 364 -35.66 -14.54 13.85
CA ALA A 364 -36.45 -13.34 13.57
C ALA A 364 -37.08 -12.76 14.84
N ALA A 365 -37.45 -11.48 14.80
CA ALA A 365 -38.10 -10.81 15.91
C ALA A 365 -39.39 -11.55 16.33
N GLY A 366 -39.51 -11.83 17.63
CA GLY A 366 -40.65 -12.57 18.20
C GLY A 366 -40.58 -14.09 18.07
N ALA A 367 -39.53 -14.65 17.45
CA ALA A 367 -39.25 -16.08 17.44
C ALA A 367 -38.21 -16.47 18.50
N THR A 368 -38.18 -17.76 18.87
CA THR A 368 -37.34 -18.25 19.97
C THR A 368 -36.53 -19.49 19.58
N LEU A 369 -35.24 -19.48 19.92
CA LEU A 369 -34.43 -20.68 20.10
C LEU A 369 -34.41 -21.03 21.59
N ASP A 370 -34.99 -22.16 21.98
CA ASP A 370 -35.02 -22.64 23.37
C ASP A 370 -34.04 -23.82 23.54
N LEU A 371 -32.99 -23.60 24.32
CA LEU A 371 -31.97 -24.62 24.62
C LEU A 371 -32.53 -25.76 25.48
N ASN A 372 -33.57 -25.50 26.28
CA ASN A 372 -34.25 -26.51 27.07
C ASN A 372 -33.31 -27.42 27.90
N GLY A 373 -32.29 -26.84 28.51
CA GLY A 373 -31.29 -27.57 29.31
C GLY A 373 -30.27 -28.39 28.51
N ASN A 374 -30.14 -28.16 27.20
CA ASN A 374 -29.16 -28.84 26.34
C ASN A 374 -28.07 -27.89 25.88
N ASN A 375 -26.81 -28.36 25.89
CA ASN A 375 -25.68 -27.60 25.35
C ASN A 375 -25.73 -27.63 23.82
N GLU A 376 -25.45 -26.49 23.19
CA GLU A 376 -25.50 -26.39 21.73
C GLU A 376 -24.31 -25.62 21.18
N GLY A 377 -23.77 -26.10 20.07
CA GLY A 377 -22.72 -25.45 19.29
C GLY A 377 -23.31 -24.89 18.00
N ILE A 378 -22.97 -23.65 17.66
CA ILE A 378 -23.36 -23.05 16.38
C ILE A 378 -22.21 -22.24 15.80
N ASN A 379 -22.18 -22.15 14.47
CA ASN A 379 -21.19 -21.33 13.79
C ASN A 379 -21.44 -19.85 14.04
N GLY A 380 -22.56 -19.30 13.58
CA GLY A 380 -22.92 -17.89 13.76
C GLY A 380 -24.32 -17.70 14.35
N LEU A 381 -24.52 -16.60 15.07
CA LEU A 381 -25.80 -16.20 15.64
C LEU A 381 -26.21 -14.83 15.09
N SER A 382 -27.46 -14.70 14.63
CA SER A 382 -27.98 -13.47 14.03
C SER A 382 -29.50 -13.31 14.23
N GLY A 383 -30.02 -12.12 13.92
CA GLY A 383 -31.44 -11.80 14.01
C GLY A 383 -31.86 -11.17 15.34
N ALA A 384 -33.09 -10.66 15.40
CA ALA A 384 -33.63 -9.88 16.51
C ALA A 384 -34.56 -10.68 17.45
N GLY A 385 -34.56 -12.02 17.35
CA GLY A 385 -35.36 -12.91 18.19
C GLY A 385 -34.73 -13.21 19.54
N THR A 386 -35.24 -14.25 20.21
CA THR A 386 -34.84 -14.62 21.57
C THR A 386 -34.06 -15.93 21.58
N VAL A 387 -32.94 -15.98 22.29
CA VAL A 387 -32.36 -17.23 22.79
C VAL A 387 -32.77 -17.36 24.25
N ASP A 388 -33.47 -18.45 24.56
CA ASP A 388 -33.92 -18.78 25.91
C ASP A 388 -33.36 -20.13 26.34
N ASN A 389 -33.32 -20.35 27.65
CA ASN A 389 -33.11 -21.66 28.23
C ASN A 389 -34.13 -21.87 29.34
N THR A 390 -35.22 -22.55 28.99
CA THR A 390 -36.33 -22.84 29.90
C THR A 390 -36.12 -24.10 30.75
N GLY A 391 -35.04 -24.85 30.51
CA GLY A 391 -34.71 -26.11 31.19
C GLY A 391 -33.64 -25.96 32.28
N GLY A 392 -32.87 -27.03 32.50
CA GLY A 392 -31.69 -27.01 33.39
C GLY A 392 -30.55 -26.13 32.87
N ALA A 393 -29.43 -26.06 33.60
CA ALA A 393 -28.27 -25.27 33.16
C ALA A 393 -27.71 -25.77 31.81
N ALA A 394 -27.53 -24.87 30.85
CA ALA A 394 -27.01 -25.18 29.52
C ALA A 394 -26.27 -23.98 28.92
N SER A 395 -25.34 -24.24 27.99
CA SER A 395 -24.60 -23.20 27.28
C SER A 395 -24.78 -23.26 25.77
N LEU A 396 -24.98 -22.09 25.17
CA LEU A 396 -24.83 -21.87 23.73
C LEU A 396 -23.40 -21.45 23.42
N THR A 397 -22.70 -22.24 22.60
CA THR A 397 -21.38 -21.91 22.06
C THR A 397 -21.52 -21.32 20.67
N VAL A 398 -21.04 -20.09 20.48
CA VAL A 398 -21.12 -19.34 19.22
C VAL A 398 -19.72 -19.04 18.69
N GLY A 399 -19.55 -19.08 17.38
CA GLY A 399 -18.29 -18.81 16.70
C GLY A 399 -17.50 -20.06 16.35
N LEU A 400 -18.17 -21.22 16.33
CA LEU A 400 -17.59 -22.42 15.70
C LEU A 400 -17.29 -22.12 14.23
N ASN A 401 -16.18 -22.65 13.72
CA ASN A 401 -15.65 -22.34 12.39
C ASN A 401 -15.35 -20.84 12.15
N ASP A 402 -14.94 -20.12 13.21
CA ASP A 402 -14.54 -18.70 13.17
C ASP A 402 -15.62 -17.76 12.61
N VAL A 403 -16.91 -18.09 12.73
CA VAL A 403 -17.97 -17.19 12.25
C VAL A 403 -18.26 -16.10 13.29
N GLY A 404 -18.04 -14.83 12.90
CA GLY A 404 -18.45 -13.66 13.69
C GLY A 404 -19.89 -13.22 13.38
N GLY A 405 -20.32 -12.10 13.96
CA GLY A 405 -21.60 -11.50 13.60
C GLY A 405 -22.14 -10.50 14.61
N THR A 406 -23.31 -9.94 14.29
CA THR A 406 -24.06 -9.05 15.19
C THR A 406 -25.40 -9.68 15.54
N PHE A 407 -25.69 -9.80 16.83
CA PHE A 407 -26.95 -10.28 17.37
C PHE A 407 -27.69 -9.15 18.09
N PRO A 408 -28.71 -8.54 17.45
CA PRO A 408 -29.57 -7.55 18.10
C PRO A 408 -30.68 -8.14 18.95
N GLY A 409 -30.83 -9.47 18.97
CA GLY A 409 -31.84 -10.16 19.74
C GLY A 409 -31.57 -10.24 21.24
N THR A 410 -32.48 -10.91 21.96
CA THR A 410 -32.43 -11.04 23.42
C THR A 410 -31.82 -12.39 23.82
N LEU A 411 -30.88 -12.38 24.77
CA LEU A 411 -30.43 -13.58 25.49
C LEU A 411 -31.05 -13.58 26.88
N GLN A 412 -31.77 -14.65 27.26
CA GLN A 412 -32.49 -14.72 28.54
C GLN A 412 -32.48 -16.12 29.18
N GLY A 413 -33.12 -16.23 30.34
CA GLY A 413 -33.25 -17.49 31.07
C GLY A 413 -31.94 -17.96 31.69
N ALA A 414 -31.83 -19.26 31.95
CA ALA A 414 -30.62 -19.87 32.51
C ALA A 414 -29.53 -20.17 31.47
N ALA A 415 -29.55 -19.48 30.32
CA ALA A 415 -28.61 -19.73 29.23
C ALA A 415 -27.22 -19.22 29.60
N GLY A 416 -26.19 -20.06 29.47
CA GLY A 416 -24.79 -19.62 29.41
C GLY A 416 -24.40 -19.29 27.97
N LEU A 417 -23.49 -18.34 27.78
CA LEU A 417 -22.96 -17.97 26.45
C LEU A 417 -21.46 -18.25 26.42
N THR A 418 -20.99 -19.08 25.49
CA THR A 418 -19.56 -19.25 25.22
C THR A 418 -19.22 -18.72 23.84
N LYS A 419 -18.36 -17.70 23.76
CA LYS A 419 -17.82 -17.18 22.51
C LYS A 419 -16.50 -17.86 22.18
N GLN A 420 -16.45 -18.60 21.07
CA GLN A 420 -15.26 -19.27 20.53
C GLN A 420 -14.91 -18.74 19.13
N GLY A 421 -13.74 -19.10 18.60
CA GLY A 421 -13.24 -18.63 17.31
C GLY A 421 -12.62 -17.23 17.40
N THR A 422 -11.75 -16.93 16.46
CA THR A 422 -10.92 -15.72 16.39
C THR A 422 -11.70 -14.46 16.05
N ASN A 423 -12.80 -14.59 15.29
CA ASN A 423 -13.64 -13.46 14.90
C ASN A 423 -14.48 -12.88 16.04
N ILE A 424 -15.13 -11.74 15.80
CA ILE A 424 -15.87 -10.99 16.83
C ILE A 424 -17.36 -11.33 16.78
N LEU A 425 -17.96 -11.54 17.96
CA LEU A 425 -19.41 -11.51 18.16
C LEU A 425 -19.79 -10.18 18.80
N THR A 426 -20.75 -9.46 18.21
CA THR A 426 -21.29 -8.21 18.75
C THR A 426 -22.71 -8.45 19.23
N LEU A 427 -22.97 -8.22 20.52
CA LEU A 427 -24.32 -8.23 21.07
C LEU A 427 -24.84 -6.79 21.09
N THR A 428 -25.93 -6.54 20.36
CA THR A 428 -26.61 -5.23 20.32
C THR A 428 -27.95 -5.17 21.05
N GLY A 429 -28.48 -6.35 21.43
CA GLY A 429 -29.73 -6.48 22.17
C GLY A 429 -29.55 -6.75 23.67
N SER A 430 -30.67 -6.89 24.38
CA SER A 430 -30.69 -7.16 25.82
C SER A 430 -30.15 -8.55 26.14
N SER A 431 -29.32 -8.68 27.18
CA SER A 431 -28.73 -9.96 27.58
C SER A 431 -28.97 -10.18 29.08
N THR A 432 -30.18 -10.62 29.42
CA THR A 432 -30.68 -10.79 30.80
C THR A 432 -30.49 -12.21 31.35
N HIS A 433 -29.75 -13.06 30.64
CA HIS A 433 -29.49 -14.44 31.06
C HIS A 433 -28.71 -14.53 32.38
N SER A 434 -28.91 -15.61 33.13
CA SER A 434 -28.23 -15.83 34.42
C SER A 434 -27.07 -16.81 34.35
N GLY A 435 -26.96 -17.60 33.27
CA GLY A 435 -25.81 -18.46 33.03
C GLY A 435 -24.53 -17.65 32.76
N PRO A 436 -23.34 -18.28 32.87
CA PRO A 436 -22.08 -17.57 32.65
C PRO A 436 -21.88 -17.15 31.19
N THR A 437 -21.28 -15.99 30.98
CA THR A 437 -20.73 -15.55 29.69
C THR A 437 -19.22 -15.77 29.67
N ILE A 438 -18.73 -16.59 28.74
CA ILE A 438 -17.32 -16.96 28.60
C ILE A 438 -16.83 -16.50 27.23
N VAL A 439 -15.82 -15.64 27.20
CA VAL A 439 -15.04 -15.34 25.99
C VAL A 439 -13.85 -16.30 25.98
N ALA A 440 -13.98 -17.39 25.23
CA ALA A 440 -12.96 -18.44 25.15
C ALA A 440 -11.84 -18.07 24.17
N GLN A 441 -12.19 -17.49 23.01
CA GLN A 441 -11.26 -17.03 21.98
C GLN A 441 -11.83 -15.82 21.21
N GLY A 442 -10.96 -15.08 20.54
CA GLY A 442 -11.34 -13.92 19.71
C GLY A 442 -11.87 -12.75 20.53
N GLY A 443 -12.98 -12.16 20.08
CA GLY A 443 -13.60 -10.99 20.72
C GLY A 443 -15.11 -11.13 20.97
N LEU A 444 -15.56 -10.58 22.10
CA LEU A 444 -16.97 -10.27 22.38
C LEU A 444 -17.11 -8.76 22.54
N VAL A 445 -18.03 -8.15 21.79
CA VAL A 445 -18.35 -6.73 21.88
C VAL A 445 -19.77 -6.59 22.42
N LEU A 446 -19.96 -5.75 23.44
CA LEU A 446 -21.25 -5.46 24.05
C LEU A 446 -21.63 -3.99 23.78
N ARG A 447 -22.70 -3.72 23.02
CA ARG A 447 -23.18 -2.37 22.68
C ARG A 447 -24.72 -2.32 22.62
N PRO A 448 -25.36 -1.15 22.70
CA PRO A 448 -25.24 -0.35 23.91
C PRO A 448 -25.60 -1.17 25.17
N LEU A 449 -24.93 -0.88 26.28
CA LEU A 449 -24.95 -1.68 27.52
C LEU A 449 -26.22 -1.53 28.41
N SER A 450 -27.38 -1.17 27.87
CA SER A 450 -28.54 -0.83 28.71
C SER A 450 -29.18 -2.00 29.47
N ALA A 451 -28.85 -3.26 29.15
CA ALA A 451 -29.52 -4.42 29.76
C ALA A 451 -28.67 -5.72 29.77
N PHE A 452 -27.39 -5.66 30.13
CA PHE A 452 -26.63 -6.89 30.45
C PHE A 452 -26.90 -7.34 31.90
N SER A 453 -27.03 -8.64 32.10
CA SER A 453 -27.45 -9.26 33.35
C SER A 453 -26.44 -9.06 34.49
N GLY A 454 -26.89 -8.42 35.57
CA GLY A 454 -26.17 -8.36 36.84
C GLY A 454 -25.97 -9.72 37.53
N SER A 455 -26.64 -10.78 37.06
CA SER A 455 -26.53 -12.13 37.64
C SER A 455 -25.62 -13.06 36.83
N SER A 456 -25.33 -12.75 35.57
CA SER A 456 -24.38 -13.52 34.76
C SER A 456 -22.96 -13.28 35.24
N ALA A 457 -22.16 -14.32 35.46
CA ALA A 457 -20.71 -14.19 35.63
C ALA A 457 -20.02 -14.04 34.27
N LEU A 458 -19.01 -13.18 34.19
CA LEU A 458 -18.26 -12.90 32.96
C LEU A 458 -16.83 -13.42 33.07
N VAL A 459 -16.40 -14.23 32.12
CA VAL A 459 -15.07 -14.83 32.08
C VAL A 459 -14.40 -14.49 30.76
N VAL A 460 -13.23 -13.85 30.80
CA VAL A 460 -12.39 -13.61 29.62
C VAL A 460 -11.15 -14.50 29.74
N SER A 461 -11.02 -15.43 28.80
CA SER A 461 -9.96 -16.44 28.79
C SER A 461 -8.63 -15.86 28.30
N ASN A 462 -7.56 -16.66 28.35
CA ASN A 462 -6.22 -16.24 27.98
C ASN A 462 -6.17 -15.72 26.52
N GLY A 463 -5.69 -14.49 26.33
CA GLY A 463 -5.57 -13.85 25.01
C GLY A 463 -6.89 -13.42 24.36
N ALA A 464 -8.04 -13.62 25.01
CA ALA A 464 -9.34 -13.20 24.50
C ALA A 464 -9.64 -11.73 24.81
N ASN A 465 -10.52 -11.13 24.02
CA ASN A 465 -10.86 -9.71 24.10
C ASN A 465 -12.34 -9.51 24.47
N LEU A 466 -12.58 -8.64 25.43
CA LEU A 466 -13.92 -8.12 25.72
C LEU A 466 -13.91 -6.61 25.43
N GLU A 467 -14.85 -6.15 24.62
CA GLU A 467 -15.06 -4.72 24.37
C GLU A 467 -16.42 -4.28 24.93
N LEU A 468 -16.38 -3.31 25.82
CA LEU A 468 -17.54 -2.65 26.40
C LEU A 468 -17.71 -1.30 25.73
N VAL A 469 -18.87 -1.05 25.13
CA VAL A 469 -19.09 0.21 24.42
C VAL A 469 -20.30 0.97 24.92
N PHE A 470 -20.03 2.24 25.24
CA PHE A 470 -20.96 3.17 25.82
C PHE A 470 -21.32 4.25 24.79
N THR A 471 -22.61 4.51 24.64
CA THR A 471 -23.13 5.65 23.87
C THR A 471 -23.84 6.58 24.85
N ASN A 472 -23.37 7.83 24.94
CA ASN A 472 -23.99 8.94 25.68
C ASN A 472 -24.00 8.87 27.22
N GLY A 473 -22.94 8.33 27.85
CA GLY A 473 -22.70 8.49 29.29
C GLY A 473 -23.73 7.83 30.23
N SER A 474 -24.71 7.08 29.70
CA SER A 474 -25.77 6.42 30.46
C SER A 474 -25.72 4.90 30.24
N GLY A 475 -24.98 4.20 31.10
CA GLY A 475 -25.05 2.75 31.16
C GLY A 475 -24.08 2.22 32.21
N LEU A 476 -24.59 1.89 33.40
CA LEU A 476 -23.86 1.09 34.36
C LEU A 476 -23.83 -0.34 33.82
N PHE A 477 -22.66 -0.86 33.46
CA PHE A 477 -22.53 -2.29 33.19
C PHE A 477 -22.52 -3.02 34.54
N SER A 478 -23.40 -4.00 34.71
CA SER A 478 -23.42 -4.83 35.92
C SER A 478 -23.35 -6.30 35.53
N THR A 479 -22.54 -7.05 36.26
CA THR A 479 -22.34 -8.50 36.11
C THR A 479 -22.01 -9.06 37.49
N ALA A 480 -22.33 -10.33 37.74
CA ALA A 480 -22.17 -10.90 39.07
C ALA A 480 -20.70 -10.88 39.51
N ASN A 481 -19.81 -11.38 38.65
CA ASN A 481 -18.37 -11.43 38.87
C ASN A 481 -17.66 -11.28 37.53
N VAL A 482 -16.45 -10.72 37.51
CA VAL A 482 -15.56 -10.68 36.34
C VAL A 482 -14.31 -11.49 36.62
N SER A 483 -14.00 -12.44 35.74
CA SER A 483 -12.75 -13.20 35.77
C SER A 483 -11.91 -12.89 34.54
N LEU A 484 -10.72 -12.34 34.73
CA LEU A 484 -9.76 -12.07 33.65
C LEU A 484 -8.54 -12.98 33.81
N HIS A 485 -8.23 -13.75 32.76
CA HIS A 485 -7.07 -14.63 32.73
C HIS A 485 -5.85 -13.92 32.13
N GLY A 486 -4.67 -14.53 32.24
CA GLY A 486 -3.42 -13.98 31.71
C GLY A 486 -3.57 -13.62 30.23
N GLY A 487 -3.13 -12.44 29.81
CA GLY A 487 -3.26 -11.97 28.43
C GLY A 487 -4.67 -11.56 27.99
N ALA A 488 -5.69 -11.68 28.85
CA ALA A 488 -7.02 -11.12 28.56
C ALA A 488 -6.97 -9.59 28.43
N ALA A 489 -7.67 -9.05 27.44
CA ALA A 489 -7.80 -7.60 27.26
C ALA A 489 -9.25 -7.15 27.44
N LEU A 490 -9.43 -6.11 28.27
CA LEU A 490 -10.67 -5.37 28.40
C LEU A 490 -10.53 -4.04 27.67
N THR A 491 -11.29 -3.85 26.60
CA THR A 491 -11.40 -2.56 25.92
C THR A 491 -12.64 -1.84 26.42
N VAL A 492 -12.47 -0.57 26.78
CA VAL A 492 -13.57 0.33 27.11
C VAL A 492 -13.63 1.44 26.07
N ASP A 493 -14.73 1.50 25.32
CA ASP A 493 -15.02 2.55 24.35
C ASP A 493 -16.07 3.51 24.91
N TYR A 494 -15.62 4.71 25.29
CA TYR A 494 -16.49 5.78 25.81
C TYR A 494 -17.26 6.51 24.69
N GLY A 495 -17.00 6.19 23.42
CA GLY A 495 -17.62 6.87 22.27
C GLY A 495 -17.23 8.34 22.15
N ASN A 496 -18.09 9.13 21.49
CA ASN A 496 -17.84 10.56 21.20
C ASN A 496 -18.42 11.54 22.23
N ALA A 497 -19.12 11.05 23.26
CA ALA A 497 -19.71 11.93 24.27
C ALA A 497 -18.63 12.45 25.23
N ALA A 498 -18.77 13.69 25.71
CA ALA A 498 -17.91 14.17 26.80
C ALA A 498 -18.06 13.23 28.00
N VAL A 499 -16.95 12.69 28.51
CA VAL A 499 -16.98 11.82 29.69
C VAL A 499 -17.21 12.70 30.93
N THR A 500 -18.48 13.06 31.17
CA THR A 500 -18.92 13.86 32.30
C THR A 500 -19.27 12.96 33.46
N GLY A 501 -18.29 12.57 34.27
CA GLY A 501 -18.53 11.70 35.43
C GLY A 501 -17.25 11.36 36.18
N PHE A 502 -16.86 12.22 37.11
CA PHE A 502 -15.80 11.91 38.06
C PHE A 502 -16.35 10.91 39.11
N GLY A 503 -15.78 9.70 39.16
CA GLY A 503 -15.95 8.78 40.30
C GLY A 503 -17.10 7.77 40.27
N THR A 504 -18.08 7.85 39.36
CA THR A 504 -19.08 6.77 39.21
C THR A 504 -18.46 5.57 38.48
N PRO A 505 -18.43 4.36 39.07
CA PRO A 505 -17.89 3.18 38.41
C PRO A 505 -18.65 2.88 37.12
N LEU A 506 -17.91 2.68 36.03
CA LEU A 506 -18.47 2.24 34.76
C LEU A 506 -19.04 0.82 34.86
N THR A 507 -18.37 -0.03 35.63
CA THR A 507 -18.79 -1.39 35.95
C THR A 507 -18.81 -1.60 37.45
N THR A 508 -19.86 -2.21 37.98
CA THR A 508 -19.91 -2.70 39.38
C THR A 508 -20.04 -4.22 39.38
N VAL A 509 -19.14 -4.92 40.10
CA VAL A 509 -19.13 -6.38 40.20
C VAL A 509 -19.03 -6.85 41.65
N GLY A 510 -19.52 -8.07 41.94
CA GLY A 510 -19.33 -8.70 43.25
C GLY A 510 -17.86 -9.06 43.49
N ALA A 511 -17.30 -9.96 42.67
CA ALA A 511 -15.90 -10.33 42.73
C ALA A 511 -15.16 -10.03 41.41
N LEU A 512 -13.94 -9.51 41.53
CA LEU A 512 -12.94 -9.44 40.46
C LEU A 512 -11.91 -10.55 40.68
N ASN A 513 -11.84 -11.53 39.78
CA ASN A 513 -10.88 -12.62 39.83
C ASN A 513 -9.80 -12.41 38.76
N LEU A 514 -8.54 -12.31 39.15
CA LEU A 514 -7.42 -12.10 38.24
C LEU A 514 -6.50 -13.33 38.25
N ASN A 515 -6.34 -13.98 37.10
CA ASN A 515 -5.54 -15.19 36.93
C ASN A 515 -4.42 -14.97 35.90
N GLY A 516 -3.46 -14.12 36.24
CA GLY A 516 -2.38 -13.66 35.36
C GLY A 516 -2.40 -12.13 35.20
N VAL A 517 -1.62 -11.61 34.26
CA VAL A 517 -1.62 -10.16 33.94
C VAL A 517 -2.63 -9.90 32.83
N SER A 518 -3.62 -9.04 33.09
CA SER A 518 -4.59 -8.56 32.10
C SER A 518 -4.34 -7.10 31.75
N GLN A 519 -4.79 -6.66 30.57
CA GLN A 519 -4.62 -5.28 30.12
C GLN A 519 -5.96 -4.58 29.93
N ILE A 520 -5.96 -3.26 30.10
CA ILE A 520 -7.12 -2.41 29.82
C ILE A 520 -6.74 -1.41 28.72
N GLY A 521 -7.53 -1.36 27.66
CA GLY A 521 -7.42 -0.36 26.59
C GLY A 521 -8.57 0.63 26.65
N ILE A 522 -8.30 1.90 26.33
CA ILE A 522 -9.28 2.99 26.38
C ILE A 522 -9.47 3.58 24.98
N ARG A 523 -10.73 3.70 24.53
CA ARG A 523 -11.15 4.44 23.34
C ARG A 523 -12.13 5.55 23.71
N GLY A 524 -12.21 6.55 22.85
CA GLY A 524 -13.07 7.72 23.00
C GLY A 524 -12.30 9.03 22.84
N VAL A 525 -13.00 10.15 23.06
CA VAL A 525 -12.45 11.52 22.99
C VAL A 525 -12.93 12.34 24.18
N ASN A 526 -12.35 13.52 24.40
CA ASN A 526 -12.72 14.47 25.46
C ASN A 526 -12.47 13.98 26.90
N PHE A 527 -11.39 13.23 27.13
CA PHE A 527 -10.89 12.96 28.47
C PHE A 527 -10.19 14.20 29.02
N ASN A 528 -10.58 14.62 30.21
CA ASN A 528 -9.90 15.65 30.99
C ASN A 528 -8.93 14.99 31.98
N VAL A 529 -8.01 15.79 32.54
CA VAL A 529 -7.19 15.35 33.68
C VAL A 529 -8.11 14.96 34.84
N GLY A 530 -7.90 13.78 35.41
CA GLY A 530 -8.72 13.25 36.49
C GLY A 530 -8.72 11.73 36.58
N THR A 531 -9.48 11.21 37.54
CA THR A 531 -9.59 9.77 37.80
C THR A 531 -10.96 9.25 37.36
N TYR A 532 -10.96 8.21 36.52
CA TYR A 532 -12.15 7.56 35.99
C TYR A 532 -12.22 6.12 36.49
N THR A 533 -13.25 5.79 37.27
CA THR A 533 -13.42 4.43 37.81
C THR A 533 -13.98 3.50 36.71
N ILE A 534 -13.20 2.50 36.31
CA ILE A 534 -13.57 1.53 35.27
C ILE A 534 -14.36 0.36 35.90
N ILE A 535 -13.82 -0.23 36.97
CA ILE A 535 -14.45 -1.36 37.67
C ILE A 535 -14.47 -1.04 39.16
N SER A 536 -15.61 -1.13 39.81
CA SER A 536 -15.71 -1.27 41.27
C SER A 536 -16.02 -2.73 41.62
N TYR A 537 -15.42 -3.23 42.68
CA TYR A 537 -15.59 -4.63 43.09
C TYR A 537 -15.64 -4.76 44.62
N ALA A 538 -16.44 -5.70 45.13
CA ALA A 538 -16.53 -5.95 46.57
C ALA A 538 -15.39 -6.83 47.09
N THR A 539 -14.96 -7.81 46.30
CA THR A 539 -13.83 -8.69 46.62
C THR A 539 -12.90 -8.86 45.43
N LYS A 540 -11.60 -9.01 45.69
CA LYS A 540 -10.60 -9.36 44.69
C LYS A 540 -10.00 -10.72 45.04
N THR A 541 -9.92 -11.63 44.06
CA THR A 541 -9.37 -12.98 44.22
C THR A 541 -8.39 -13.31 43.09
N GLY A 542 -7.63 -14.40 43.25
CA GLY A 542 -6.60 -14.81 42.30
C GLY A 542 -5.23 -14.15 42.53
N ALA A 543 -4.17 -14.72 41.94
CA ALA A 543 -2.78 -14.25 42.08
C ALA A 543 -2.36 -13.25 40.98
N GLY A 544 -3.28 -12.87 40.09
CA GLY A 544 -3.03 -11.98 38.96
C GLY A 544 -3.13 -10.49 39.26
N SER A 545 -2.90 -9.68 38.23
CA SER A 545 -2.94 -8.21 38.30
C SER A 545 -3.45 -7.58 37.00
N ILE A 546 -3.84 -6.30 37.07
CA ILE A 546 -4.04 -5.48 35.87
C ILE A 546 -2.75 -4.71 35.61
N SER A 547 -2.31 -4.66 34.36
CA SER A 547 -1.17 -3.85 33.95
C SER A 547 -1.40 -2.37 34.30
N PRO A 548 -0.45 -1.69 34.97
CA PRO A 548 -0.57 -0.27 35.28
C PRO A 548 -0.45 0.62 34.03
N THR A 549 0.12 0.09 32.95
CA THR A 549 0.13 0.72 31.63
C THR A 549 -1.10 0.25 30.83
N PRO A 550 -1.98 1.18 30.41
CA PRO A 550 -3.06 0.87 29.48
C PRO A 550 -2.53 0.25 28.17
N ALA A 551 -3.28 -0.68 27.57
CA ALA A 551 -2.95 -1.32 26.29
C ALA A 551 -2.86 -0.31 25.15
N PHE A 552 -3.74 0.69 25.17
CA PHE A 552 -3.77 1.83 24.28
C PHE A 552 -4.60 2.95 24.92
N LEU A 553 -4.36 4.19 24.50
CA LEU A 553 -5.05 5.38 24.96
C LEU A 553 -5.51 6.24 23.77
N PRO A 554 -6.52 7.11 23.96
CA PRO A 554 -6.83 8.20 23.04
C PRO A 554 -5.60 9.05 22.70
N SER A 555 -5.63 9.69 21.53
CA SER A 555 -4.50 10.51 21.07
C SER A 555 -4.21 11.68 22.03
N GLY A 556 -2.92 11.93 22.31
CA GLY A 556 -2.45 12.97 23.25
C GLY A 556 -2.69 12.66 24.74
N MET A 557 -3.43 11.61 25.05
CA MET A 557 -3.75 11.23 26.42
C MET A 557 -2.64 10.41 27.05
N VAL A 558 -2.22 10.83 28.24
CA VAL A 558 -1.34 10.09 29.14
C VAL A 558 -2.18 9.72 30.35
N ALA A 559 -2.24 8.42 30.61
CA ALA A 559 -2.96 7.89 31.74
C ALA A 559 -2.32 6.58 32.23
N THR A 560 -2.59 6.26 33.49
CA THR A 560 -2.19 4.99 34.11
C THR A 560 -3.41 4.25 34.63
N ILE A 561 -3.32 2.93 34.74
CA ILE A 561 -4.30 2.14 35.45
C ILE A 561 -3.83 1.99 36.90
N GLN A 562 -4.72 2.31 37.84
CA GLN A 562 -4.48 2.18 39.26
C GLN A 562 -5.50 1.22 39.86
N ASP A 563 -5.01 0.19 40.53
CA ASP A 563 -5.83 -0.65 41.40
C ASP A 563 -5.80 -0.12 42.83
N THR A 564 -6.95 0.25 43.39
CA THR A 564 -7.07 0.80 44.75
C THR A 564 -7.38 -0.26 45.81
N GLY A 565 -7.53 -1.54 45.41
CA GLY A 565 -7.97 -2.62 46.29
C GLY A 565 -9.50 -2.74 46.43
N SER A 566 -10.25 -1.78 45.88
CA SER A 566 -11.73 -1.82 45.75
C SER A 566 -12.23 -1.32 44.40
N ALA A 567 -11.34 -0.75 43.57
CA ALA A 567 -11.65 -0.27 42.25
C ALA A 567 -10.42 -0.31 41.32
N ILE A 568 -10.67 -0.46 40.02
CA ILE A 568 -9.71 -0.24 38.94
C ILE A 568 -10.02 1.12 38.31
N ASN A 569 -9.06 2.03 38.39
CA ASN A 569 -9.18 3.41 37.94
C ASN A 569 -8.25 3.69 36.76
N LEU A 570 -8.71 4.52 35.84
CA LEU A 570 -7.90 5.21 34.84
C LEU A 570 -7.54 6.60 35.38
N VAL A 571 -6.26 6.83 35.66
CA VAL A 571 -5.74 8.11 36.15
C VAL A 571 -5.14 8.88 34.98
N VAL A 572 -5.85 9.89 34.52
CA VAL A 572 -5.49 10.73 33.36
C VAL A 572 -4.68 11.92 33.83
N THR A 573 -3.43 12.01 33.38
CA THR A 573 -2.50 13.10 33.70
C THR A 573 -2.39 14.12 32.57
N THR A 574 -2.70 13.74 31.33
CA THR A 574 -2.86 14.67 30.21
C THR A 574 -4.18 14.37 29.47
N PRO A 575 -4.96 15.39 29.09
CA PRO A 575 -6.22 15.20 28.38
C PRO A 575 -6.02 14.55 27.00
N SER A 576 -7.08 13.96 26.46
CA SER A 576 -7.11 13.58 25.05
C SER A 576 -7.27 14.83 24.17
N VAL A 577 -6.57 14.90 23.04
CA VAL A 577 -6.64 16.02 22.10
C VAL A 577 -7.49 15.67 20.87
N GLN A 578 -8.04 16.69 20.20
CA GLN A 578 -8.80 16.48 18.96
C GLN A 578 -7.87 16.33 17.75
N SER A 579 -8.41 15.73 16.69
CA SER A 579 -7.78 15.74 15.35
C SER A 579 -8.57 16.67 14.44
N LEU A 580 -7.89 17.69 13.93
CA LEU A 580 -8.45 18.76 13.13
C LEU A 580 -7.86 18.72 11.72
N LEU A 581 -8.73 18.78 10.72
CA LEU A 581 -8.37 18.84 9.32
C LEU A 581 -8.76 20.20 8.74
N TRP A 582 -7.79 20.91 8.18
CA TRP A 582 -8.00 22.12 7.41
C TRP A 582 -8.34 21.75 5.97
N THR A 583 -9.58 22.01 5.58
CA THR A 583 -10.11 21.75 4.24
C THR A 583 -10.64 23.01 3.55
N GLN A 584 -10.38 24.18 4.13
CA GLN A 584 -10.82 25.46 3.59
C GLN A 584 -9.67 26.12 2.81
N GLY A 585 -9.99 27.19 2.06
CA GLY A 585 -8.99 28.04 1.41
C GLY A 585 -8.33 28.99 2.43
N ASP A 586 -8.49 30.28 2.21
CA ASP A 586 -7.97 31.32 3.11
C ASP A 586 -8.66 31.30 4.48
N GLY A 587 -7.91 31.56 5.55
CA GLY A 587 -8.47 31.65 6.91
C GLY A 587 -7.43 31.89 8.00
N GLU A 588 -7.89 31.90 9.26
CA GLU A 588 -7.03 32.12 10.43
C GLU A 588 -6.86 30.87 11.28
N TRP A 589 -5.63 30.45 11.58
CA TRP A 589 -5.41 29.45 12.62
C TRP A 589 -5.25 30.16 13.97
N SER A 590 -6.28 30.11 14.81
CA SER A 590 -6.34 30.85 16.08
C SER A 590 -6.99 30.05 17.21
N THR A 591 -6.75 30.45 18.45
CA THR A 591 -7.39 29.94 19.67
C THR A 591 -8.64 30.74 20.06
N ASN A 592 -9.07 31.73 19.27
CA ASN A 592 -10.14 32.67 19.61
C ASN A 592 -11.56 32.14 19.37
N GLY A 593 -11.75 30.82 19.33
CA GLY A 593 -13.06 30.18 19.17
C GLY A 593 -13.66 30.24 17.75
N LEU A 594 -12.82 30.42 16.73
CA LEU A 594 -13.25 30.37 15.33
C LEU A 594 -13.47 28.92 14.89
N PHE A 595 -14.64 28.65 14.31
CA PHE A 595 -14.97 27.35 13.73
C PHE A 595 -14.48 27.27 12.28
N ASN A 596 -13.22 26.91 12.10
CA ASN A 596 -12.59 26.84 10.77
C ASN A 596 -11.88 25.53 10.47
N TRP A 597 -11.96 24.56 11.39
CA TRP A 597 -11.48 23.20 11.18
C TRP A 597 -12.65 22.26 10.86
N ASN A 598 -12.37 21.16 10.17
CA ASN A 598 -13.34 20.12 9.81
C ASN A 598 -14.58 20.71 9.09
N LEU A 599 -14.39 21.42 7.98
CA LEU A 599 -15.46 22.11 7.25
C LEU A 599 -16.28 23.11 8.11
N GLY A 600 -15.61 23.74 9.10
CA GLY A 600 -16.22 24.74 9.96
C GLY A 600 -17.06 24.17 11.11
N THR A 601 -16.85 22.90 11.48
CA THR A 601 -17.56 22.28 12.61
C THR A 601 -16.71 22.21 13.88
N ALA A 602 -15.42 22.55 13.81
CA ALA A 602 -14.51 22.47 14.94
C ALA A 602 -13.62 23.72 15.10
N GLU A 603 -13.25 23.99 16.35
CA GLU A 603 -12.32 25.04 16.77
C GLU A 603 -11.01 24.42 17.27
N TYR A 604 -9.88 25.10 17.05
CA TYR A 604 -8.59 24.70 17.61
C TYR A 604 -8.48 25.10 19.08
N LYS A 605 -8.10 24.16 19.94
CA LYS A 605 -7.96 24.35 21.39
C LYS A 605 -6.54 24.12 21.85
N GLU A 606 -6.17 24.89 22.87
CA GLU A 606 -4.98 24.64 23.69
C GLU A 606 -5.39 24.24 25.09
N TYR A 607 -4.68 23.27 25.64
CA TYR A 607 -5.00 22.62 26.90
C TYR A 607 -4.01 23.02 28.00
N PRO A 608 -4.44 22.97 29.29
CA PRO A 608 -3.54 23.09 30.42
C PRO A 608 -2.40 22.07 30.30
N GLY A 609 -1.14 22.54 30.34
CA GLY A 609 0.04 21.72 30.04
C GLY A 609 0.83 22.19 28.82
N GLY A 610 0.31 23.15 28.05
CA GLY A 610 1.08 23.86 27.03
C GLY A 610 1.14 23.16 25.67
N PHE A 611 0.13 22.37 25.33
CA PHE A 611 -0.08 21.76 24.02
C PHE A 611 -1.55 21.90 23.60
N GLY A 612 -1.83 21.82 22.30
CA GLY A 612 -3.15 21.95 21.70
C GLY A 612 -3.53 20.75 20.84
N ASP A 613 -4.49 20.96 19.95
CA ASP A 613 -5.00 19.90 19.08
C ASP A 613 -3.97 19.39 18.06
N ILE A 614 -4.23 18.20 17.51
CA ILE A 614 -3.54 17.68 16.34
C ILE A 614 -4.14 18.37 15.12
N VAL A 615 -3.29 18.93 14.26
CA VAL A 615 -3.73 19.62 13.05
C VAL A 615 -3.14 18.98 11.80
N ALA A 616 -3.96 18.91 10.77
CA ALA A 616 -3.57 18.46 9.44
C ALA A 616 -4.15 19.40 8.39
N PHE A 617 -3.40 19.65 7.31
CA PHE A 617 -3.90 20.32 6.11
C PHE A 617 -4.21 19.28 5.04
N ASP A 618 -5.29 19.46 4.28
CA ASP A 618 -5.68 18.53 3.22
C ASP A 618 -4.88 18.72 1.92
N ASN A 619 -5.14 17.88 0.91
CA ASN A 619 -4.54 18.00 -0.43
C ASN A 619 -5.51 18.54 -1.49
N SER A 620 -6.74 18.91 -1.11
CA SER A 620 -7.81 19.28 -2.05
C SER A 620 -7.80 20.75 -2.42
N ASN A 621 -7.27 21.61 -1.54
CA ASN A 621 -7.42 23.05 -1.66
C ASN A 621 -6.07 23.80 -1.67
N PHE A 622 -6.18 25.11 -1.88
CA PHE A 622 -5.08 26.07 -1.82
C PHE A 622 -5.54 27.33 -1.10
N GLY A 623 -4.62 28.02 -0.43
CA GLY A 623 -4.96 29.27 0.28
C GLY A 623 -3.89 29.75 1.25
N THR A 624 -4.17 30.89 1.87
CA THR A 624 -3.32 31.54 2.89
C THR A 624 -3.92 31.33 4.27
N VAL A 625 -3.14 30.73 5.16
CA VAL A 625 -3.50 30.48 6.55
C VAL A 625 -2.73 31.47 7.42
N THR A 626 -3.45 32.39 8.05
CA THR A 626 -2.84 33.42 8.90
C THR A 626 -2.79 32.92 10.35
N LEU A 627 -1.61 32.97 10.96
CA LEU A 627 -1.40 32.81 12.40
C LEU A 627 -1.38 34.21 13.04
N PRO A 628 -2.49 34.70 13.60
CA PRO A 628 -2.48 35.99 14.27
C PRO A 628 -1.65 35.94 15.55
N HIS A 629 -1.58 34.81 16.25
CA HIS A 629 -0.91 34.62 17.55
C HIS A 629 -0.14 33.29 17.56
N ASP A 630 0.69 33.05 18.58
CA ASP A 630 1.42 31.77 18.74
C ASP A 630 0.45 30.60 19.01
N VAL A 631 0.73 29.45 18.39
CA VAL A 631 -0.02 28.20 18.59
C VAL A 631 0.93 27.06 19.01
N LYS A 632 0.42 26.10 19.78
CA LYS A 632 1.15 24.96 20.36
C LYS A 632 0.55 23.60 20.00
N PRO A 633 0.37 23.25 18.71
CA PRO A 633 -0.26 22.00 18.32
C PRO A 633 0.48 20.78 18.86
N PHE A 634 -0.25 19.71 19.17
CA PHE A 634 0.37 18.45 19.60
C PHE A 634 1.10 17.76 18.44
N ALA A 635 0.54 17.84 17.23
CA ALA A 635 1.18 17.37 16.00
C ALA A 635 0.71 18.20 14.80
N VAL A 636 1.59 18.40 13.82
CA VAL A 636 1.30 19.17 12.60
C VAL A 636 1.62 18.35 11.36
N THR A 637 0.61 18.12 10.52
CA THR A 637 0.79 17.54 9.19
C THR A 637 0.45 18.58 8.13
N LEU A 638 1.43 18.93 7.30
CA LEU A 638 1.28 19.90 6.23
C LEU A 638 1.06 19.15 4.92
N ALA A 639 -0.10 19.30 4.29
CA ALA A 639 -0.37 18.78 2.95
C ALA A 639 -0.96 19.87 2.05
N GLY A 640 -1.14 19.57 0.75
CA GLY A 640 -1.72 20.52 -0.21
C GLY A 640 -0.83 21.71 -0.55
N ASN A 641 -1.45 22.79 -1.00
CA ASN A 641 -0.80 24.00 -1.48
C ASN A 641 -1.20 25.23 -0.64
N TYR A 642 -0.63 25.36 0.55
CA TYR A 642 -0.95 26.46 1.46
C TYR A 642 0.24 27.35 1.75
N THR A 643 -0.04 28.62 2.06
CA THR A 643 0.92 29.56 2.63
C THR A 643 0.57 29.85 4.07
N LEU A 644 1.44 29.49 4.99
CA LEU A 644 1.33 29.87 6.40
C LEU A 644 2.03 31.21 6.63
N THR A 645 1.31 32.21 7.11
CA THR A 645 1.82 33.58 7.31
C THR A 645 1.30 34.20 8.61
N GLY A 646 1.61 35.47 8.84
CA GLY A 646 1.19 36.22 10.04
C GLY A 646 2.32 36.39 11.08
N PRO A 647 2.04 37.15 12.16
CA PRO A 647 3.02 37.41 13.22
C PRO A 647 3.17 36.24 14.22
N GLY A 648 2.20 35.33 14.25
CA GLY A 648 2.18 34.17 15.14
C GLY A 648 3.13 33.05 14.71
N ARG A 649 3.54 32.24 15.68
CA ARG A 649 4.51 31.15 15.53
C ARG A 649 3.88 29.81 15.88
N ILE A 650 4.33 28.74 15.21
CA ILE A 650 4.17 27.39 15.75
C ILE A 650 5.26 27.19 16.82
N THR A 651 4.86 26.82 18.03
CA THR A 651 5.74 26.70 19.20
C THR A 651 5.53 25.37 19.95
N GLY A 652 6.39 25.08 20.92
CA GLY A 652 6.31 23.86 21.74
C GLY A 652 7.11 22.67 21.19
N ASN A 653 7.01 21.51 21.86
CA ASN A 653 7.76 20.30 21.50
C ASN A 653 7.05 19.50 20.39
N VAL A 654 6.86 20.14 19.23
CA VAL A 654 6.19 19.57 18.05
C VAL A 654 7.13 19.59 16.85
N GLY A 655 7.02 18.59 15.97
CA GLY A 655 7.68 18.57 14.66
C GLY A 655 6.69 18.85 13.55
N LEU A 656 7.18 19.34 12.41
CA LEU A 656 6.35 19.50 11.20
C LEU A 656 6.54 18.30 10.29
N ASN A 657 5.45 17.63 9.93
CA ASN A 657 5.49 16.59 8.89
C ASN A 657 4.86 17.10 7.60
N ARG A 658 5.69 17.44 6.63
CA ARG A 658 5.23 17.73 5.27
C ARG A 658 4.93 16.41 4.54
N SER A 659 3.65 16.17 4.30
CA SER A 659 3.08 15.00 3.61
C SER A 659 2.20 15.44 2.44
N GLY A 660 2.00 14.65 1.39
CA GLY A 660 1.13 15.03 0.27
C GLY A 660 1.62 14.48 -1.07
N PHE A 661 1.11 15.03 -2.18
CA PHE A 661 1.57 14.63 -3.50
C PHE A 661 2.88 15.30 -3.90
N ALA A 662 3.67 14.64 -4.74
CA ALA A 662 4.97 15.14 -5.20
C ALA A 662 4.92 16.50 -5.92
N ALA A 663 3.74 16.89 -6.42
CA ALA A 663 3.54 18.14 -7.16
C ALA A 663 3.12 19.33 -6.28
N THR A 664 2.86 19.14 -4.98
CA THR A 664 2.36 20.23 -4.12
C THR A 664 3.49 20.98 -3.42
N THR A 665 3.23 22.24 -3.07
CA THR A 665 4.16 23.13 -2.34
C THR A 665 3.44 23.74 -1.15
N PHE A 666 3.97 23.51 0.05
CA PHE A 666 3.54 24.22 1.26
C PHE A 666 4.57 25.30 1.59
N ILE A 667 4.14 26.53 1.84
CA ILE A 667 5.02 27.68 2.07
C ILE A 667 4.94 28.09 3.54
N LEU A 668 6.08 28.14 4.21
CA LEU A 668 6.26 28.74 5.52
C LEU A 668 6.79 30.16 5.34
N ASP A 669 5.89 31.13 5.41
CA ASP A 669 6.17 32.56 5.38
C ASP A 669 5.97 33.19 6.77
N ASN A 670 6.32 32.47 7.82
CA ASN A 670 6.40 32.96 9.18
C ASN A 670 7.65 32.40 9.88
N THR A 671 8.08 33.00 10.99
CA THR A 671 9.15 32.47 11.84
C THR A 671 8.52 31.58 12.90
N ASN A 672 9.12 30.41 13.19
CA ASN A 672 8.59 29.44 14.14
C ASN A 672 9.61 29.13 15.25
N THR A 673 9.16 28.57 16.38
CA THR A 673 10.03 28.21 17.52
C THR A 673 9.72 26.82 18.10
N TYR A 674 9.03 25.97 17.36
CA TYR A 674 8.85 24.57 17.74
C TYR A 674 10.20 23.84 17.79
N THR A 675 10.33 22.85 18.66
CA THR A 675 11.61 22.17 18.90
C THR A 675 11.73 20.80 18.25
N GLY A 676 10.65 20.22 17.72
CA GLY A 676 10.67 18.90 17.09
C GLY A 676 11.27 18.91 15.68
N LEU A 677 11.56 17.71 15.16
CA LEU A 677 12.11 17.49 13.82
C LEU A 677 11.14 17.95 12.73
N THR A 678 11.63 18.68 11.73
CA THR A 678 10.88 18.91 10.49
C THR A 678 11.17 17.77 9.51
N VAL A 679 10.14 17.05 9.08
CA VAL A 679 10.25 15.95 8.11
C VAL A 679 9.51 16.32 6.84
N ILE A 680 10.21 16.28 5.71
CA ILE A 680 9.62 16.47 4.37
C ILE A 680 9.57 15.10 3.69
N SER A 681 8.41 14.48 3.81
CA SER A 681 8.16 13.12 3.34
C SER A 681 7.79 13.06 1.85
N ASN A 682 7.15 14.10 1.32
CA ASN A 682 6.75 14.19 -0.07
C ASN A 682 6.48 15.65 -0.49
N GLY A 683 6.53 15.93 -1.80
CA GLY A 683 6.33 17.26 -2.35
C GLY A 683 7.40 18.25 -1.92
N MET A 684 7.03 19.53 -1.91
CA MET A 684 7.91 20.64 -1.55
C MET A 684 7.44 21.35 -0.27
N LEU A 685 8.37 21.65 0.64
CA LEU A 685 8.21 22.64 1.69
C LEU A 685 9.08 23.84 1.33
N GLN A 686 8.49 25.00 1.12
CA GLN A 686 9.20 26.24 0.85
C GLN A 686 9.31 27.07 2.13
N VAL A 687 10.47 27.67 2.36
CA VAL A 687 10.72 28.59 3.48
C VAL A 687 11.12 29.96 2.97
N ASN A 688 10.48 31.00 3.49
CA ASN A 688 10.70 32.39 3.06
C ASN A 688 11.25 33.29 4.18
N ARG A 689 11.35 32.78 5.41
CA ARG A 689 11.78 33.56 6.59
C ARG A 689 12.89 32.85 7.37
N PRO A 690 13.84 33.60 7.96
CA PRO A 690 14.75 33.03 8.95
C PRO A 690 13.96 32.39 10.11
N GLY A 691 14.31 31.16 10.49
CA GLY A 691 13.65 30.42 11.57
C GLY A 691 12.28 29.82 11.21
N ALA A 692 11.89 29.78 9.94
CA ALA A 692 10.64 29.10 9.51
C ALA A 692 10.61 27.62 9.91
N LEU A 693 11.77 26.98 10.00
CA LEU A 693 11.96 25.56 10.32
C LEU A 693 12.07 25.27 11.83
N GLY A 694 11.81 26.27 12.69
CA GLY A 694 11.76 26.09 14.14
C GLY A 694 13.12 26.26 14.81
N ALA A 695 13.28 25.62 15.96
CA ALA A 695 14.52 25.59 16.73
C ALA A 695 15.53 24.61 16.12
N THR A 696 16.81 24.85 16.36
CA THR A 696 17.92 24.20 15.65
C THR A 696 18.29 22.80 16.16
N ASN A 697 17.67 22.33 17.25
CA ASN A 697 18.15 21.18 18.02
C ASN A 697 17.93 19.82 17.33
N ASN A 698 16.82 19.65 16.60
CA ASN A 698 16.45 18.37 15.96
C ASN A 698 16.65 18.38 14.44
N GLY A 699 16.71 19.55 13.81
CA GLY A 699 17.02 19.69 12.39
C GLY A 699 15.83 19.50 11.44
N THR A 700 16.15 19.44 10.15
CA THR A 700 15.23 19.15 9.06
C THR A 700 15.68 17.91 8.30
N LEU A 701 14.78 16.97 8.04
CA LEU A 701 14.99 15.76 7.24
C LEU A 701 14.18 15.81 5.95
N VAL A 702 14.87 15.79 4.81
CA VAL A 702 14.27 15.65 3.47
C VAL A 702 14.39 14.19 3.03
N ILE A 703 13.25 13.53 2.83
CA ILE A 703 13.19 12.14 2.34
C ILE A 703 13.42 12.10 0.81
N SER A 704 13.92 10.98 0.30
CA SER A 704 14.16 10.76 -1.13
C SER A 704 12.90 11.03 -1.96
N GLY A 705 13.01 11.98 -2.90
CA GLY A 705 11.91 12.41 -3.77
C GLY A 705 11.12 13.63 -3.25
N ALA A 706 11.49 14.19 -2.10
CA ALA A 706 10.92 15.42 -1.55
C ALA A 706 11.91 16.60 -1.63
N SER A 707 11.45 17.83 -1.50
CA SER A 707 12.29 19.04 -1.59
C SER A 707 12.08 20.02 -0.44
N LEU A 708 13.18 20.52 0.13
CA LEU A 708 13.21 21.80 0.84
C LEU A 708 13.54 22.91 -0.16
N ALA A 709 12.65 23.88 -0.31
CA ALA A 709 12.81 25.03 -1.20
C ALA A 709 13.05 26.32 -0.41
N LEU A 710 13.95 27.17 -0.92
CA LEU A 710 14.37 28.40 -0.26
C LEU A 710 14.00 29.60 -1.12
N GLY A 711 13.17 30.49 -0.59
CA GLY A 711 12.69 31.70 -1.27
C GLY A 711 13.03 32.99 -0.53
N ASN A 712 12.74 34.13 -1.16
CA ASN A 712 12.77 35.46 -0.57
C ASN A 712 14.10 35.84 0.12
N GLY A 713 15.23 35.55 -0.52
CA GLY A 713 16.57 35.89 0.00
C GLY A 713 16.91 35.28 1.37
N VAL A 714 16.24 34.20 1.79
CA VAL A 714 16.41 33.65 3.14
C VAL A 714 17.84 33.19 3.43
N THR A 715 18.29 33.42 4.66
CA THR A 715 19.54 32.86 5.22
C THR A 715 19.21 31.80 6.27
N LEU A 716 19.62 30.55 6.03
CA LEU A 716 19.48 29.45 7.00
C LEU A 716 20.79 29.29 7.78
N ALA A 717 20.81 29.71 9.04
CA ALA A 717 22.05 29.88 9.80
C ALA A 717 22.56 28.61 10.51
N ASN A 718 21.69 27.92 11.26
CA ASN A 718 22.16 27.04 12.34
C ASN A 718 21.47 25.67 12.41
N GLU A 719 20.39 25.44 11.66
CA GLU A 719 19.62 24.21 11.74
C GLU A 719 20.21 23.13 10.82
N PRO A 720 20.63 21.96 11.31
CA PRO A 720 21.13 20.89 10.45
C PRO A 720 20.08 20.41 9.44
N ILE A 721 20.44 20.31 8.17
CA ILE A 721 19.56 19.86 7.08
C ILE A 721 20.08 18.53 6.54
N THR A 722 19.36 17.45 6.83
CA THR A 722 19.62 16.13 6.25
C THR A 722 18.87 15.99 4.93
N ILE A 723 19.55 15.71 3.83
CA ILE A 723 18.95 15.56 2.50
C ILE A 723 19.19 14.17 1.92
N ASN A 724 18.17 13.66 1.21
CA ASN A 724 18.21 12.37 0.54
C ASN A 724 17.69 12.48 -0.91
N GLY A 725 18.38 11.82 -1.83
CA GLY A 725 17.95 11.71 -3.22
C GLY A 725 17.94 13.02 -4.01
N ASN A 726 17.26 12.99 -5.15
CA ASN A 726 17.35 14.04 -6.16
C ASN A 726 16.32 15.17 -6.03
N GLY A 727 15.46 15.13 -5.00
CA GLY A 727 14.38 16.10 -4.81
C GLY A 727 13.06 15.76 -5.49
N ALA A 728 12.03 16.57 -5.20
CA ALA A 728 10.72 16.53 -5.84
C ALA A 728 10.73 17.16 -7.24
N GLY A 729 9.90 16.63 -8.15
CA GLY A 729 9.75 17.08 -9.54
C GLY A 729 10.32 16.10 -10.58
N THR A 730 10.23 16.45 -11.88
CA THR A 730 10.83 15.68 -12.98
C THR A 730 12.37 15.65 -12.89
N THR A 731 13.05 15.01 -13.84
CA THR A 731 14.48 14.64 -13.89
C THR A 731 15.50 15.62 -13.27
N ASN A 732 15.20 16.92 -13.21
CA ASN A 732 16.04 17.99 -12.67
C ASN A 732 15.57 18.55 -11.30
N GLY A 733 14.87 17.79 -10.45
CA GLY A 733 14.52 18.22 -9.06
C GLY A 733 15.74 18.63 -8.21
N GLY A 734 15.54 19.06 -6.96
CA GLY A 734 16.62 19.28 -5.99
C GLY A 734 16.14 19.04 -4.56
N ALA A 735 16.83 18.19 -3.79
CA ALA A 735 16.44 17.88 -2.41
C ALA A 735 16.55 19.11 -1.51
N LEU A 736 17.58 19.92 -1.74
CA LEU A 736 17.62 21.32 -1.32
C LEU A 736 17.68 22.18 -2.58
N ARG A 737 16.77 23.16 -2.70
CA ARG A 737 16.71 24.02 -3.88
C ARG A 737 16.39 25.47 -3.56
N THR A 738 16.87 26.40 -4.39
CA THR A 738 16.33 27.76 -4.39
C THR A 738 15.13 27.88 -5.30
N VAL A 739 14.27 28.85 -5.02
CA VAL A 739 13.17 29.30 -5.88
C VAL A 739 13.21 30.81 -6.13
N ASP A 740 14.01 31.56 -5.37
CA ASP A 740 14.30 32.97 -5.60
C ASP A 740 15.36 33.13 -6.71
N ILE A 741 15.11 34.05 -7.63
CA ILE A 741 16.00 34.42 -8.75
C ILE A 741 16.49 35.86 -8.67
N VAL A 742 16.02 36.62 -7.67
CA VAL A 742 16.33 38.04 -7.49
C VAL A 742 17.36 38.21 -6.38
N ASN A 743 17.13 37.56 -5.23
CA ASN A 743 17.99 37.70 -4.06
C ASN A 743 18.84 36.43 -3.85
N PRO A 744 20.14 36.56 -3.55
CA PRO A 744 20.97 35.41 -3.20
C PRO A 744 20.44 34.71 -1.94
N ILE A 745 20.39 33.38 -2.00
CA ILE A 745 20.02 32.52 -0.87
C ILE A 745 21.29 32.03 -0.19
N THR A 746 21.35 32.09 1.15
CA THR A 746 22.51 31.61 1.92
C THR A 746 22.16 30.44 2.83
N VAL A 747 22.95 29.37 2.77
CA VAL A 747 22.86 28.20 3.65
C VAL A 747 24.16 28.09 4.45
N ALA A 748 24.13 28.60 5.69
CA ALA A 748 25.21 28.45 6.66
C ALA A 748 25.01 27.24 7.59
N ALA A 749 23.78 26.71 7.62
CA ALA A 749 23.43 25.46 8.26
C ALA A 749 24.29 24.28 7.78
N PRO A 750 24.66 23.33 8.66
CA PRO A 750 25.24 22.06 8.26
C PRO A 750 24.30 21.27 7.33
N ILE A 751 24.78 20.85 6.18
CA ILE A 751 24.09 19.93 5.26
C ILE A 751 24.63 18.53 5.50
N ILE A 752 23.74 17.57 5.71
CA ILE A 752 24.07 16.16 5.95
C ILE A 752 23.47 15.31 4.83
N LEU A 753 24.30 14.51 4.16
CA LEU A 753 23.87 13.59 3.11
C LEU A 753 23.49 12.25 3.74
N GLY A 754 22.21 11.87 3.65
CA GLY A 754 21.77 10.52 4.01
C GLY A 754 21.85 9.52 2.85
N SER A 755 22.03 10.02 1.63
CA SER A 755 22.23 9.26 0.39
C SER A 755 22.83 10.19 -0.68
N ASN A 756 23.09 9.68 -1.88
CA ASN A 756 23.40 10.54 -3.04
C ASN A 756 22.29 11.59 -3.20
N ALA A 757 22.65 12.87 -3.16
CA ALA A 757 21.67 13.94 -3.09
C ALA A 757 22.04 15.15 -3.93
N ARG A 758 21.02 15.92 -4.30
CA ARG A 758 21.17 17.04 -5.22
C ARG A 758 20.84 18.38 -4.59
N LEU A 759 21.75 19.33 -4.78
CA LEU A 759 21.59 20.75 -4.49
C LEU A 759 21.30 21.48 -5.80
N ARG A 760 20.26 22.31 -5.82
CA ARG A 760 19.86 23.04 -7.04
C ARG A 760 19.68 24.54 -6.78
N ALA A 761 20.29 25.36 -7.61
CA ALA A 761 19.87 26.76 -7.73
C ALA A 761 18.80 26.90 -8.82
N ALA A 762 17.81 27.78 -8.58
CA ALA A 762 16.80 28.19 -9.54
C ALA A 762 17.47 28.83 -10.76
N ASP A 763 16.82 28.72 -11.92
CA ASP A 763 17.34 29.24 -13.18
C ASP A 763 17.46 30.79 -13.08
N GLY A 764 18.70 31.30 -13.11
CA GLY A 764 19.02 32.72 -12.92
C GLY A 764 19.26 33.17 -11.47
N GLY A 765 19.11 32.27 -10.48
CA GLY A 765 19.33 32.56 -9.06
C GLY A 765 20.74 32.23 -8.56
N GLU A 766 21.05 32.69 -7.34
CA GLU A 766 22.30 32.37 -6.63
C GLU A 766 22.02 31.57 -5.34
N LEU A 767 22.72 30.44 -5.19
CA LEU A 767 22.80 29.66 -3.95
C LEU A 767 24.22 29.76 -3.37
N ILE A 768 24.34 30.32 -2.16
CA ILE A 768 25.59 30.45 -1.42
C ILE A 768 25.61 29.43 -0.29
N ILE A 769 26.61 28.56 -0.27
CA ILE A 769 26.81 27.57 0.80
C ILE A 769 28.04 27.96 1.60
N THR A 770 27.84 28.25 2.88
CA THR A 770 28.90 28.56 3.86
C THR A 770 29.01 27.50 4.95
N GLY A 771 27.94 26.71 5.17
CA GLY A 771 27.94 25.57 6.09
C GLY A 771 28.66 24.34 5.51
N PRO A 772 29.06 23.38 6.37
CA PRO A 772 29.68 22.13 5.91
C PRO A 772 28.68 21.20 5.20
N ILE A 773 29.16 20.37 4.27
CA ILE A 773 28.41 19.29 3.62
C ILE A 773 29.04 17.94 4.01
N THR A 774 28.40 17.20 4.90
CA THR A 774 28.95 15.96 5.49
C THR A 774 28.17 14.72 5.05
N ASP A 775 28.78 13.54 5.05
CA ASP A 775 28.14 12.26 4.67
C ASP A 775 28.40 11.13 5.69
N ASN A 776 28.94 11.49 6.86
CA ASN A 776 29.35 10.57 7.91
C ASN A 776 30.33 9.47 7.45
N GLY A 777 31.16 9.72 6.43
CA GLY A 777 32.14 8.78 5.90
C GLY A 777 31.56 7.78 4.88
N SER A 778 30.33 8.00 4.40
CA SER A 778 29.63 7.06 3.51
C SER A 778 30.01 7.19 2.03
N ASN A 779 30.86 8.17 1.67
CA ASN A 779 31.27 8.50 0.29
C ASN A 779 30.10 8.77 -0.66
N TYR A 780 29.07 9.47 -0.19
CA TYR A 780 27.92 9.82 -1.03
C TYR A 780 28.30 10.83 -2.12
N THR A 781 27.56 10.83 -3.23
CA THR A 781 27.75 11.81 -4.29
C THR A 781 26.87 13.03 -4.05
N VAL A 782 27.49 14.22 -4.03
CA VAL A 782 26.78 15.50 -4.12
C VAL A 782 26.63 15.87 -5.59
N PHE A 783 25.39 16.02 -6.02
CA PHE A 783 25.06 16.56 -7.33
C PHE A 783 24.81 18.07 -7.20
N LEU A 784 25.71 18.87 -7.76
CA LEU A 784 25.49 20.31 -7.88
C LEU A 784 24.87 20.61 -9.24
N HIS A 785 23.61 21.01 -9.22
CA HIS A 785 22.88 21.40 -10.42
C HIS A 785 22.67 22.91 -10.41
N ALA A 786 23.54 23.62 -11.13
CA ALA A 786 23.22 24.98 -11.51
C ALA A 786 22.17 24.91 -12.63
N GLY A 787 21.07 25.66 -12.48
CA GLY A 787 20.02 25.82 -13.48
C GLY A 787 20.52 26.34 -14.84
N GLN A 788 19.61 26.82 -15.68
CA GLN A 788 19.97 27.45 -16.96
C GLN A 788 20.65 28.82 -16.75
N THR A 789 20.94 29.55 -17.84
CA THR A 789 21.62 30.87 -17.93
C THR A 789 21.71 31.68 -16.63
N ASN A 790 22.91 32.13 -16.27
CA ASN A 790 23.20 32.98 -15.08
C ASN A 790 22.94 32.34 -13.71
N THR A 791 22.76 31.02 -13.62
CA THR A 791 22.66 30.35 -12.32
C THR A 791 24.03 30.17 -11.66
N LEU A 792 24.15 30.53 -10.38
CA LEU A 792 25.40 30.45 -9.62
C LEU A 792 25.20 29.62 -8.33
N VAL A 793 26.04 28.59 -8.15
CA VAL A 793 26.24 27.96 -6.84
C VAL A 793 27.64 28.33 -6.35
N ARG A 794 27.71 29.01 -5.21
CA ARG A 794 28.97 29.48 -4.63
C ARG A 794 29.29 28.74 -3.34
N LEU A 795 30.49 28.18 -3.26
CA LEU A 795 30.95 27.35 -2.15
C LEU A 795 32.04 28.08 -1.36
N ASN A 796 31.73 28.46 -0.12
CA ASN A 796 32.55 29.36 0.70
C ASN A 796 33.10 28.71 1.98
N SER A 797 33.14 27.38 2.04
CA SER A 797 33.63 26.64 3.21
C SER A 797 34.78 25.71 2.81
N ALA A 798 35.91 25.80 3.51
CA ALA A 798 37.10 25.00 3.21
C ALA A 798 37.00 23.62 3.88
N GLY A 799 37.46 22.56 3.20
CA GLY A 799 37.75 21.25 3.80
C GLY A 799 36.56 20.45 4.33
N ASN A 800 35.33 20.75 3.92
CA ASN A 800 34.13 20.25 4.59
C ASN A 800 33.04 19.73 3.64
N VAL A 801 33.39 19.32 2.41
CA VAL A 801 32.47 18.60 1.52
C VAL A 801 32.91 17.15 1.35
N ALA A 802 32.12 16.23 1.89
CA ALA A 802 32.41 14.81 1.86
C ALA A 802 31.94 14.13 0.56
N GLY A 803 32.64 13.07 0.16
CA GLY A 803 32.27 12.18 -0.93
C GLY A 803 32.60 12.66 -2.35
N ASN A 804 31.92 12.10 -3.36
CA ASN A 804 32.17 12.41 -4.77
C ASN A 804 31.40 13.66 -5.20
N LEU A 805 31.95 14.41 -6.15
CA LEU A 805 31.31 15.62 -6.68
C LEU A 805 30.93 15.43 -8.14
N THR A 806 29.67 15.65 -8.46
CA THR A 806 29.22 15.75 -9.85
C THR A 806 28.58 17.10 -10.10
N VAL A 807 29.04 17.78 -11.14
CA VAL A 807 28.48 19.05 -11.61
C VAL A 807 27.64 18.80 -12.84
N TYR A 808 26.39 19.24 -12.81
CA TYR A 808 25.47 19.22 -13.95
C TYR A 808 25.19 20.65 -14.44
N GLY A 809 25.09 20.80 -15.76
CA GLY A 809 24.55 21.98 -16.42
C GLY A 809 24.12 21.65 -17.85
N VAL A 810 23.21 22.43 -18.41
CA VAL A 810 22.79 22.27 -19.81
C VAL A 810 23.66 23.15 -20.72
N ASN A 811 24.16 22.57 -21.82
CA ASN A 811 24.86 23.30 -22.88
C ASN A 811 23.81 23.89 -23.86
N PRO A 812 23.95 25.15 -24.35
CA PRO A 812 25.08 26.08 -24.20
C PRO A 812 24.98 27.04 -23.01
N THR A 813 23.86 27.06 -22.28
CA THR A 813 23.55 28.04 -21.22
C THR A 813 24.11 27.66 -19.84
N ARG A 814 25.37 27.18 -19.83
CA ARG A 814 26.06 26.55 -18.70
C ARG A 814 25.80 27.26 -17.37
N GLY A 815 25.16 26.56 -16.42
CA GLY A 815 25.17 26.97 -15.03
C GLY A 815 26.60 26.93 -14.44
N ILE A 816 26.88 27.80 -13.46
CA ILE A 816 28.21 28.03 -12.90
C ILE A 816 28.28 27.50 -11.47
N ILE A 817 29.25 26.63 -11.20
CA ILE A 817 29.70 26.30 -9.84
C ILE A 817 30.99 27.07 -9.59
N ARG A 818 31.01 27.96 -8.60
CA ARG A 818 32.15 28.83 -8.30
C ARG A 818 32.71 28.57 -6.91
N LEU A 819 34.03 28.44 -6.83
CA LEU A 819 34.73 28.35 -5.55
C LEU A 819 34.95 29.74 -4.95
N GLY A 820 34.66 29.88 -3.66
CA GLY A 820 34.92 31.10 -2.89
C GLY A 820 36.14 31.02 -1.98
N VAL A 821 36.65 29.81 -1.71
CA VAL A 821 37.81 29.55 -0.83
C VAL A 821 38.66 28.41 -1.39
N ASN A 822 39.91 28.30 -0.94
CA ASN A 822 40.82 27.22 -1.34
C ASN A 822 40.37 25.86 -0.76
N ASN A 823 40.61 24.79 -1.51
CA ASN A 823 40.42 23.39 -1.07
C ASN A 823 39.04 23.10 -0.48
N VAL A 824 37.98 23.45 -1.21
CA VAL A 824 36.60 23.08 -0.87
C VAL A 824 36.40 21.56 -0.88
N PHE A 825 37.02 20.85 -1.83
CA PHE A 825 36.86 19.40 -2.08
C PHE A 825 38.16 18.57 -2.06
N PRO A 826 38.93 18.50 -0.96
CA PRO A 826 40.32 18.07 -0.98
C PRO A 826 40.60 16.63 -1.48
N THR A 827 39.61 15.73 -1.46
CA THR A 827 39.78 14.30 -1.84
C THR A 827 38.73 13.77 -2.82
N ALA A 828 37.85 14.61 -3.35
CA ALA A 828 36.75 14.17 -4.21
C ALA A 828 37.20 13.87 -5.64
N LEU A 829 36.58 12.88 -6.30
CA LEU A 829 36.58 12.81 -7.76
C LEU A 829 35.60 13.85 -8.30
N LEU A 830 36.06 14.72 -9.20
CA LEU A 830 35.22 15.71 -9.87
C LEU A 830 34.73 15.16 -11.22
N SER A 831 33.43 14.89 -11.31
CA SER A 831 32.76 14.55 -12.57
C SER A 831 32.08 15.79 -13.15
N VAL A 832 32.44 16.20 -14.37
CA VAL A 832 31.90 17.43 -15.01
C VAL A 832 31.03 17.05 -16.21
N GLY A 833 29.71 17.22 -16.09
CA GLY A 833 28.73 17.01 -17.17
C GLY A 833 28.04 18.32 -17.56
N GLY A 834 28.25 18.79 -18.80
CA GLY A 834 27.60 19.96 -19.41
C GLY A 834 27.80 21.35 -18.77
N GLY A 835 28.08 21.45 -17.47
CA GLY A 835 28.21 22.71 -16.71
C GLY A 835 29.61 23.34 -16.71
N LEU A 836 29.73 24.50 -16.04
CA LEU A 836 30.99 25.21 -15.82
C LEU A 836 31.42 25.10 -14.34
N HIS A 837 32.63 24.60 -14.11
CA HIS A 837 33.29 24.64 -12.81
C HIS A 837 34.37 25.72 -12.82
N ASP A 838 34.20 26.76 -12.01
CA ASP A 838 35.03 27.96 -11.97
C ASP A 838 35.84 28.02 -10.66
N LEU A 839 37.15 27.88 -10.78
CA LEU A 839 38.10 27.94 -9.66
C LEU A 839 38.23 29.35 -9.08
N ASN A 840 37.89 30.40 -9.83
CA ASN A 840 37.82 31.79 -9.32
C ASN A 840 39.03 32.23 -8.46
N GLY A 841 40.24 31.96 -8.96
CA GLY A 841 41.51 32.33 -8.32
C GLY A 841 41.88 31.49 -7.09
N THR A 842 41.14 30.42 -6.81
CA THR A 842 41.40 29.51 -5.70
C THR A 842 42.29 28.35 -6.13
N THR A 843 43.01 27.77 -5.17
CA THR A 843 43.70 26.49 -5.33
C THR A 843 42.79 25.35 -4.89
N GLN A 844 42.71 24.30 -5.70
CA GLN A 844 41.86 23.14 -5.42
C GLN A 844 42.60 21.85 -5.73
N THR A 845 42.58 20.92 -4.76
CA THR A 845 43.02 19.53 -4.95
C THR A 845 41.79 18.64 -5.17
N PHE A 846 41.83 17.76 -6.16
CA PHE A 846 40.86 16.67 -6.35
C PHE A 846 41.59 15.33 -6.42
N ALA A 847 40.91 14.22 -6.14
CA ALA A 847 41.47 12.89 -6.44
C ALA A 847 41.73 12.75 -7.95
N GLY A 848 40.83 13.26 -8.78
CA GLY A 848 40.99 13.32 -10.23
C GLY A 848 39.79 13.94 -10.92
N LEU A 849 39.89 14.10 -12.23
CA LEU A 849 38.82 14.57 -13.10
C LEU A 849 38.22 13.39 -13.88
N ALA A 850 36.91 13.26 -13.86
CA ALA A 850 36.17 12.20 -14.53
C ALA A 850 35.14 12.75 -15.52
N ALA A 851 34.73 11.88 -16.45
CA ALA A 851 33.66 12.15 -17.39
C ALA A 851 32.33 12.31 -16.64
N GLY A 852 31.56 13.34 -17.02
CA GLY A 852 30.20 13.50 -16.53
C GLY A 852 29.22 12.54 -17.19
N PHE A 853 28.04 12.39 -16.59
CA PHE A 853 26.94 11.58 -17.13
C PHE A 853 26.16 12.26 -18.28
N ASP A 854 26.46 13.53 -18.58
CA ASP A 854 25.79 14.32 -19.62
C ASP A 854 26.55 14.18 -20.95
N PRO A 855 25.88 13.93 -22.09
CA PRO A 855 26.53 13.89 -23.41
C PRO A 855 27.18 15.22 -23.83
N ASN A 856 26.84 16.34 -23.17
CA ASN A 856 27.42 17.65 -23.45
C ASN A 856 28.74 17.88 -22.72
N LEU A 857 29.72 18.45 -23.43
CA LEU A 857 31.04 18.76 -22.89
C LEU A 857 30.97 19.80 -21.76
N GLY A 858 31.41 19.42 -20.55
CA GLY A 858 31.63 20.32 -19.42
C GLY A 858 32.91 21.15 -19.57
N MET A 859 33.14 22.10 -18.65
CA MET A 859 34.37 22.89 -18.61
C MET A 859 34.83 23.16 -17.18
N VAL A 860 36.14 23.02 -16.94
CA VAL A 860 36.83 23.55 -15.76
C VAL A 860 37.60 24.79 -16.19
N THR A 861 37.42 25.90 -15.47
CA THR A 861 38.04 27.19 -15.79
C THR A 861 38.47 27.95 -14.54
N ASN A 862 39.09 29.11 -14.76
CA ASN A 862 39.24 30.15 -13.77
C ASN A 862 38.80 31.49 -14.38
N SER A 863 37.76 32.12 -13.87
CA SER A 863 37.33 33.45 -14.34
C SER A 863 38.05 34.61 -13.65
N SER A 864 38.83 34.35 -12.60
CA SER A 864 39.55 35.40 -11.87
C SER A 864 40.83 35.82 -12.61
N GLY A 865 41.22 37.08 -12.43
CA GLY A 865 42.54 37.57 -12.87
C GLY A 865 43.70 37.00 -12.05
N THR A 866 43.42 36.46 -10.86
CA THR A 866 44.41 35.72 -10.06
C THR A 866 44.53 34.28 -10.59
N PRO A 867 45.74 33.79 -10.91
CA PRO A 867 45.94 32.40 -11.35
C PRO A 867 45.46 31.38 -10.31
N ALA A 868 44.83 30.31 -10.79
CA ALA A 868 44.37 29.19 -9.96
C ALA A 868 45.28 27.97 -10.15
N THR A 869 45.40 27.12 -9.12
CA THR A 869 46.11 25.84 -9.22
C THR A 869 45.14 24.68 -9.01
N LEU A 870 45.16 23.73 -9.95
CA LEU A 870 44.37 22.50 -9.94
C LEU A 870 45.31 21.30 -9.71
N THR A 871 45.25 20.72 -8.52
CA THR A 871 46.06 19.54 -8.17
C THR A 871 45.24 18.26 -8.30
N LEU A 872 45.81 17.26 -8.98
CA LEU A 872 45.22 15.95 -9.23
C LEU A 872 46.00 14.90 -8.41
N ASN A 873 45.39 14.40 -7.34
CA ASN A 873 46.04 13.58 -6.32
C ASN A 873 45.35 12.24 -6.11
N TYR A 874 45.28 11.41 -7.16
CA TYR A 874 44.71 10.07 -7.05
C TYR A 874 45.70 9.13 -6.33
N ALA A 875 45.45 8.78 -5.07
CA ALA A 875 46.40 8.01 -4.25
C ALA A 875 46.54 6.53 -4.66
N ASN A 876 45.52 5.94 -5.29
CA ASN A 876 45.52 4.54 -5.71
C ASN A 876 46.26 4.36 -7.05
N THR A 877 47.35 3.59 -7.05
CA THR A 877 48.18 3.27 -8.23
C THR A 877 47.43 2.54 -9.34
N ASN A 878 46.36 1.81 -9.02
CA ASN A 878 45.54 1.06 -9.98
C ASN A 878 44.33 1.84 -10.51
N ALA A 879 44.07 3.05 -9.99
CA ALA A 879 42.89 3.81 -10.37
C ALA A 879 43.15 4.73 -11.58
N THR A 880 42.16 4.81 -12.46
CA THR A 880 42.17 5.70 -13.63
C THR A 880 40.96 6.63 -13.60
N ALA A 881 41.20 7.93 -13.61
CA ALA A 881 40.17 8.95 -13.86
C ALA A 881 40.24 9.39 -15.32
N SER A 882 39.15 9.22 -16.07
CA SER A 882 39.08 9.59 -17.50
C SER A 882 38.22 10.83 -17.67
N PHE A 883 38.82 11.94 -18.08
CA PHE A 883 38.15 13.23 -18.30
C PHE A 883 37.81 13.44 -19.77
N GLN A 884 36.55 13.81 -20.06
CA GLN A 884 36.03 14.03 -21.42
C GLN A 884 35.37 15.41 -21.55
N SER A 885 35.99 16.42 -20.94
CA SER A 885 35.50 17.80 -20.89
C SER A 885 36.68 18.76 -21.15
N VAL A 886 36.45 20.07 -21.13
CA VAL A 886 37.49 21.08 -21.45
C VAL A 886 38.14 21.65 -20.17
N LEU A 887 39.45 21.92 -20.22
CA LEU A 887 40.17 22.77 -19.25
C LEU A 887 40.60 24.05 -19.97
N ALA A 888 40.29 25.21 -19.39
CA ALA A 888 40.58 26.51 -19.99
C ALA A 888 40.94 27.58 -18.94
N GLY A 889 41.43 28.73 -19.42
CA GLY A 889 41.68 29.91 -18.58
C GLY A 889 42.98 29.87 -17.77
N PRO A 890 43.21 30.87 -16.89
CA PRO A 890 44.41 30.98 -16.04
C PRO A 890 44.45 29.93 -14.92
N VAL A 891 44.69 28.67 -15.32
CA VAL A 891 44.79 27.49 -14.46
C VAL A 891 46.14 26.80 -14.67
N SER A 892 46.88 26.58 -13.60
CA SER A 892 48.04 25.66 -13.56
C SER A 892 47.59 24.28 -13.10
N VAL A 893 48.12 23.22 -13.72
CA VAL A 893 47.74 21.83 -13.44
C VAL A 893 48.92 21.11 -12.79
N VAL A 894 48.68 20.48 -11.64
CA VAL A 894 49.68 19.70 -10.91
C VAL A 894 49.17 18.26 -10.76
N LYS A 895 50.01 17.27 -11.04
CA LYS A 895 49.68 15.84 -10.94
C LYS A 895 50.61 15.17 -9.93
N ASP A 896 50.08 14.89 -8.74
CA ASP A 896 50.85 14.46 -7.55
C ASP A 896 50.50 13.05 -7.05
N GLY A 897 49.36 12.49 -7.44
CA GLY A 897 48.95 11.16 -6.96
C GLY A 897 49.48 10.02 -7.82
N ALA A 898 49.73 8.85 -7.25
CA ALA A 898 50.32 7.71 -7.96
C ALA A 898 49.42 7.09 -9.09
N GLY A 899 48.12 7.40 -9.11
CA GLY A 899 47.17 6.89 -10.11
C GLY A 899 47.26 7.57 -11.49
N VAL A 900 46.32 7.23 -12.38
CA VAL A 900 46.25 7.73 -13.78
C VAL A 900 45.19 8.82 -13.92
N GLN A 901 45.58 9.99 -14.41
CA GLN A 901 44.64 10.95 -15.00
C GLN A 901 44.72 10.85 -16.52
N SER A 902 43.66 10.38 -17.17
CA SER A 902 43.55 10.35 -18.63
C SER A 902 42.64 11.48 -19.12
N PHE A 903 43.09 12.22 -20.12
CA PHE A 903 42.29 13.20 -20.85
C PHE A 903 41.91 12.57 -22.19
N ALA A 904 40.65 12.18 -22.32
CA ALA A 904 40.11 11.39 -23.42
C ALA A 904 39.23 12.23 -24.36
N GLY A 905 38.69 11.63 -25.42
CA GLY A 905 37.79 12.29 -26.38
C GLY A 905 38.45 12.74 -27.70
N GLY A 906 39.74 12.43 -27.89
CA GLY A 906 40.44 12.69 -29.15
C GLY A 906 40.57 14.18 -29.50
N THR A 907 40.77 14.49 -30.78
CA THR A 907 40.96 15.87 -31.27
C THR A 907 39.72 16.76 -31.18
N ALA A 908 38.54 16.20 -30.87
CA ALA A 908 37.31 16.97 -30.68
C ALA A 908 37.31 17.80 -29.38
N ILE A 909 38.14 17.43 -28.41
CA ILE A 909 38.26 18.13 -27.13
C ILE A 909 39.62 18.85 -27.10
N LYS A 910 39.57 20.19 -27.12
CA LYS A 910 40.77 21.04 -27.08
C LYS A 910 40.89 21.76 -25.74
N HIS A 911 42.04 21.60 -25.09
CA HIS A 911 42.40 22.30 -23.86
C HIS A 911 43.16 23.61 -24.16
N THR A 912 42.85 24.67 -23.41
CA THR A 912 43.40 26.02 -23.62
C THR A 912 43.69 26.74 -22.29
N TYR A 913 44.09 26.00 -21.26
CA TYR A 913 44.54 26.62 -20.01
C TYR A 913 45.94 27.23 -20.19
N THR A 914 46.22 28.28 -19.43
CA THR A 914 47.42 29.10 -19.60
C THR A 914 48.40 29.00 -18.44
N GLY A 915 48.23 28.06 -17.50
CA GLY A 915 49.25 27.76 -16.49
C GLY A 915 50.19 26.63 -16.91
N THR A 916 51.19 26.33 -16.07
CA THR A 916 52.10 25.20 -16.28
C THR A 916 51.41 23.86 -16.00
N THR A 917 51.92 22.79 -16.61
CA THR A 917 51.53 21.41 -16.28
C THR A 917 52.71 20.70 -15.62
N THR A 918 52.60 20.43 -14.31
CA THR A 918 53.66 19.76 -13.54
C THR A 918 53.22 18.35 -13.18
N ILE A 919 54.02 17.34 -13.50
CA ILE A 919 53.73 15.92 -13.27
C ILE A 919 54.80 15.38 -12.32
N ASN A 920 54.45 15.29 -11.04
CA ASN A 920 55.34 14.84 -9.97
C ASN A 920 55.24 13.33 -9.72
N ASP A 921 54.05 12.73 -9.88
CA ASP A 921 53.84 11.30 -9.66
C ASP A 921 52.71 10.73 -10.53
N GLY A 922 52.69 9.41 -10.68
CA GLY A 922 51.72 8.65 -11.46
C GLY A 922 51.71 9.05 -12.94
N ILE A 923 50.56 8.90 -13.60
CA ILE A 923 50.46 9.04 -15.06
C ILE A 923 49.52 10.18 -15.45
N PHE A 924 49.99 11.08 -16.33
CA PHE A 924 49.21 12.09 -17.04
C PHE A 924 49.05 11.65 -18.51
N GLY A 925 47.82 11.32 -18.91
CA GLY A 925 47.48 10.80 -20.23
C GLY A 925 46.90 11.86 -21.16
N VAL A 926 47.55 12.13 -22.28
CA VAL A 926 47.14 13.09 -23.33
C VAL A 926 46.54 12.37 -24.56
N SER A 927 45.25 12.02 -24.50
CA SER A 927 44.52 11.48 -25.68
C SER A 927 43.70 12.55 -26.38
N SER A 928 43.33 13.63 -25.68
CA SER A 928 42.71 14.83 -26.23
C SER A 928 43.75 15.83 -26.76
N ASP A 929 43.29 16.92 -27.39
CA ASP A 929 44.16 17.95 -27.98
C ASP A 929 44.60 19.00 -26.93
N PHE A 930 45.89 19.06 -26.62
CA PHE A 930 46.53 20.07 -25.78
C PHE A 930 47.36 21.08 -26.60
N SER A 931 47.19 21.14 -27.92
CA SER A 931 47.90 22.12 -28.78
C SER A 931 47.60 23.58 -28.42
N GLY A 932 46.51 23.85 -27.71
CA GLY A 932 46.15 25.18 -27.20
C GLY A 932 46.80 25.56 -25.87
N VAL A 933 47.51 24.64 -25.22
CA VAL A 933 48.23 24.88 -23.95
C VAL A 933 49.65 25.28 -24.29
N THR A 934 50.00 26.55 -24.07
CA THR A 934 51.27 27.13 -24.55
C THR A 934 52.39 27.16 -23.50
N ASN A 935 52.06 26.96 -22.23
CA ASN A 935 53.03 26.93 -21.14
C ASN A 935 53.59 25.52 -20.89
N SER A 936 54.70 25.46 -20.14
CA SER A 936 55.53 24.26 -20.03
C SER A 936 54.82 23.06 -19.41
N PHE A 937 55.13 21.88 -19.97
CA PHE A 937 54.92 20.56 -19.39
C PHE A 937 56.22 20.09 -18.74
N ILE A 938 56.18 19.81 -17.44
CA ILE A 938 57.35 19.41 -16.64
C ILE A 938 57.05 18.04 -16.03
N VAL A 939 57.86 17.04 -16.39
CA VAL A 939 57.77 15.68 -15.84
C VAL A 939 58.93 15.47 -14.87
N ASN A 940 58.62 15.36 -13.58
CA ASN A 940 59.59 15.16 -12.51
C ASN A 940 59.78 13.67 -12.20
N SER A 941 60.73 13.36 -11.31
CA SER A 941 61.01 11.99 -10.87
C SER A 941 59.77 11.34 -10.25
N GLY A 942 59.36 10.17 -10.77
CA GLY A 942 58.13 9.47 -10.38
C GLY A 942 56.93 9.78 -11.28
N GLY A 943 56.96 10.90 -11.99
CA GLY A 943 55.92 11.30 -12.93
C GLY A 943 56.06 10.66 -14.31
N THR A 944 54.94 10.41 -14.98
CA THR A 944 54.88 9.91 -16.36
C THR A 944 53.94 10.76 -17.20
N LEU A 945 54.43 11.31 -18.31
CA LEU A 945 53.58 11.81 -19.41
C LEU A 945 53.40 10.71 -20.45
N ARG A 946 52.16 10.41 -20.84
CA ARG A 946 51.92 9.49 -21.95
C ARG A 946 50.84 9.95 -22.90
N GLY A 947 50.93 9.54 -24.16
CA GLY A 947 49.77 9.54 -25.03
C GLY A 947 50.06 9.45 -26.52
N SER A 948 49.08 9.87 -27.33
CA SER A 948 49.06 9.72 -28.79
C SER A 948 48.45 10.93 -29.50
N ASN A 949 48.52 12.10 -28.88
CA ASN A 949 47.96 13.34 -29.43
C ASN A 949 48.97 14.48 -29.26
N SER A 950 48.51 15.72 -29.08
CA SER A 950 49.34 16.90 -29.29
C SER A 950 49.44 17.76 -28.02
N ILE A 951 50.62 18.29 -27.71
CA ILE A 951 50.85 19.36 -26.72
C ILE A 951 51.44 20.60 -27.40
N GLY A 952 51.04 21.80 -26.96
CA GLY A 952 51.48 23.07 -27.55
C GLY A 952 52.69 23.72 -26.87
N GLY A 953 52.92 23.44 -25.59
CA GLY A 953 53.95 24.06 -24.76
C GLY A 953 55.27 23.28 -24.73
N PRO A 954 56.35 23.91 -24.22
CA PRO A 954 57.65 23.23 -24.06
C PRO A 954 57.53 21.99 -23.17
N LEU A 955 58.23 20.90 -23.50
CA LEU A 955 58.27 19.68 -22.69
C LEU A 955 59.66 19.48 -22.06
N THR A 956 59.71 19.39 -20.73
CA THR A 956 60.91 19.01 -19.99
C THR A 956 60.65 17.72 -19.22
N VAL A 957 61.38 16.66 -19.56
CA VAL A 957 61.38 15.39 -18.81
C VAL A 957 62.67 15.32 -18.00
N ASN A 958 62.57 15.58 -16.70
CA ASN A 958 63.70 15.56 -15.77
C ASN A 958 64.19 14.12 -15.50
N ALA A 959 65.39 14.00 -14.95
CA ALA A 959 65.92 12.70 -14.51
C ALA A 959 64.94 12.00 -13.55
N GLY A 960 64.70 10.70 -13.77
CA GLY A 960 63.71 9.90 -13.04
C GLY A 960 62.26 10.05 -13.51
N GLY A 961 61.96 11.02 -14.39
CA GLY A 961 60.65 11.16 -15.05
C GLY A 961 60.54 10.27 -16.28
N MET A 962 59.31 9.98 -16.72
CA MET A 962 59.02 9.09 -17.85
C MET A 962 58.17 9.78 -18.93
N PHE A 963 58.48 9.52 -20.20
CA PHE A 963 57.67 9.95 -21.34
C PHE A 963 57.40 8.77 -22.27
N TYR A 964 56.13 8.49 -22.56
CA TYR A 964 55.69 7.38 -23.40
C TYR A 964 54.78 7.84 -24.53
N ALA A 965 55.22 7.67 -25.77
CA ALA A 965 54.45 8.01 -26.97
C ALA A 965 53.44 6.91 -27.35
N GLY A 966 52.54 6.55 -26.42
CA GLY A 966 51.47 5.59 -26.66
C GLY A 966 50.43 5.49 -25.54
N PHE A 967 49.35 4.75 -25.80
CA PHE A 967 48.28 4.45 -24.82
C PHE A 967 47.98 2.98 -24.60
N ALA A 968 48.07 2.16 -25.65
CA ALA A 968 47.76 0.74 -25.60
C ALA A 968 49.04 -0.08 -25.72
N SER A 969 49.09 -1.26 -25.08
CA SER A 969 50.25 -2.16 -25.09
C SER A 969 50.44 -2.92 -26.41
N ASN A 970 49.60 -2.68 -27.42
CA ASN A 970 49.56 -3.43 -28.68
C ASN A 970 49.51 -2.55 -29.95
N GLN A 971 49.66 -1.23 -29.82
CA GLN A 971 49.64 -0.32 -30.96
C GLN A 971 50.74 0.72 -30.82
N VAL A 972 51.30 1.11 -31.97
CA VAL A 972 52.20 2.26 -32.07
C VAL A 972 51.40 3.53 -32.34
N SER A 973 51.95 4.69 -31.99
CA SER A 973 51.22 5.96 -32.02
C SER A 973 52.06 7.16 -32.44
N VAL A 974 51.40 8.29 -32.71
CA VAL A 974 52.06 9.57 -33.03
C VAL A 974 51.77 10.57 -31.92
N PHE A 975 52.81 11.20 -31.38
CA PHE A 975 52.71 12.28 -30.40
C PHE A 975 53.31 13.57 -30.99
N ASN A 976 52.54 14.66 -30.99
CA ASN A 976 52.97 15.93 -31.58
C ASN A 976 53.31 16.97 -30.51
N ILE A 977 54.45 17.63 -30.66
CA ILE A 977 54.94 18.67 -29.75
C ILE A 977 55.31 19.89 -30.59
N SER A 978 54.54 20.97 -30.42
CA SER A 978 54.70 22.19 -31.22
C SER A 978 55.77 23.16 -30.67
N ASN A 979 56.68 22.69 -29.82
CA ASN A 979 57.59 23.52 -29.04
C ASN A 979 58.91 22.79 -28.72
N ASP A 980 59.77 23.42 -27.93
CA ASP A 980 61.05 22.88 -27.47
C ASP A 980 60.89 21.68 -26.52
N VAL A 981 61.80 20.71 -26.62
CA VAL A 981 61.77 19.46 -25.87
C VAL A 981 63.13 19.11 -25.27
N VAL A 982 63.15 18.78 -23.98
CA VAL A 982 64.33 18.28 -23.25
C VAL A 982 64.02 16.92 -22.62
N LEU A 983 64.75 15.87 -23.01
CA LEU A 983 64.54 14.48 -22.58
C LEU A 983 65.72 13.98 -21.72
N ALA A 984 65.75 14.36 -20.44
CA ALA A 984 66.76 13.91 -19.47
C ALA A 984 66.33 12.66 -18.66
N GLY A 985 65.04 12.29 -18.69
CA GLY A 985 64.50 11.08 -18.06
C GLY A 985 64.45 9.85 -18.97
N ASN A 986 63.49 8.96 -18.74
CA ASN A 986 63.29 7.76 -19.57
C ASN A 986 62.21 8.03 -20.65
N THR A 987 62.60 7.92 -21.92
CA THR A 987 61.68 7.98 -23.06
C THR A 987 61.40 6.57 -23.53
N ILE A 988 60.13 6.17 -23.60
CA ILE A 988 59.70 4.84 -24.02
C ILE A 988 59.06 4.93 -25.40
N VAL A 989 59.47 4.03 -26.29
CA VAL A 989 58.90 3.89 -27.63
C VAL A 989 58.68 2.42 -27.98
N ALA A 990 57.58 2.15 -28.68
CA ALA A 990 57.21 0.85 -29.19
C ALA A 990 57.51 0.72 -30.68
N LEU A 991 57.90 -0.49 -31.10
CA LEU A 991 58.08 -0.91 -32.48
C LEU A 991 57.09 -2.03 -32.79
N ASN A 992 56.44 -1.99 -33.93
CA ASN A 992 55.57 -3.08 -34.40
C ASN A 992 55.70 -3.25 -35.92
N LYS A 993 56.55 -4.20 -36.34
CA LYS A 993 56.78 -4.51 -37.76
C LYS A 993 55.56 -5.12 -38.46
N ASP A 994 54.57 -5.58 -37.70
CA ASP A 994 53.34 -6.16 -38.22
C ASP A 994 52.30 -5.08 -38.56
N ALA A 995 52.49 -3.85 -38.06
CA ALA A 995 51.54 -2.77 -38.20
C ALA A 995 51.89 -1.83 -39.38
N ALA A 996 50.85 -1.19 -39.94
CA ALA A 996 50.99 -0.24 -41.05
C ALA A 996 51.83 1.00 -40.67
N VAL A 997 51.76 1.40 -39.41
CA VAL A 997 52.74 2.29 -38.78
C VAL A 997 53.66 1.38 -37.98
N SER A 998 54.96 1.42 -38.27
CA SER A 998 55.91 0.43 -37.75
C SER A 998 56.48 0.75 -36.37
N ASN A 999 56.27 1.97 -35.88
CA ASN A 999 56.88 2.46 -34.64
C ASN A 999 56.14 3.68 -34.09
N ASP A 1000 56.36 3.96 -32.81
CA ASP A 1000 55.97 5.24 -32.22
C ASP A 1000 56.74 6.37 -32.88
N VAL A 1001 56.07 7.50 -33.06
CA VAL A 1001 56.62 8.71 -33.66
C VAL A 1001 56.38 9.90 -32.73
N ILE A 1002 57.46 10.58 -32.36
CA ILE A 1002 57.41 11.83 -31.59
C ILE A 1002 57.81 12.97 -32.51
N ASN A 1003 56.82 13.75 -32.95
CA ASN A 1003 57.03 14.92 -33.79
C ASN A 1003 57.36 16.13 -32.91
N VAL A 1004 58.48 16.79 -33.17
CA VAL A 1004 58.91 17.98 -32.46
C VAL A 1004 59.22 19.07 -33.47
N THR A 1005 58.49 20.19 -33.41
CA THR A 1005 58.73 21.34 -34.31
C THR A 1005 59.76 22.31 -33.74
N GLY A 1006 59.95 22.35 -32.41
CA GLY A 1006 60.98 23.13 -31.74
C GLY A 1006 62.35 22.46 -31.71
N THR A 1007 63.22 22.92 -30.82
CA THR A 1007 64.51 22.28 -30.52
C THR A 1007 64.31 20.98 -29.73
N LEU A 1008 65.21 20.02 -29.92
CA LEU A 1008 65.14 18.71 -29.25
C LEU A 1008 66.50 18.34 -28.66
N GLN A 1009 66.55 18.21 -27.33
CA GLN A 1009 67.73 17.80 -26.59
C GLN A 1009 67.56 16.39 -25.99
N TYR A 1010 68.46 15.48 -26.37
CA TYR A 1010 68.54 14.13 -25.82
C TYR A 1010 69.56 14.08 -24.67
N GLY A 1011 69.22 13.48 -23.53
CA GLY A 1011 70.17 13.33 -22.42
C GLY A 1011 69.94 12.14 -21.49
N GLY A 1012 68.77 11.51 -21.54
CA GLY A 1012 68.39 10.40 -20.66
C GLY A 1012 68.48 9.02 -21.31
N THR A 1013 67.53 8.14 -20.97
CA THR A 1013 67.44 6.77 -21.50
C THR A 1013 66.34 6.67 -22.54
N LEU A 1014 66.57 5.95 -23.64
CA LEU A 1014 65.56 5.54 -24.61
C LEU A 1014 65.29 4.05 -24.41
N THR A 1015 64.12 3.70 -23.88
CA THR A 1015 63.67 2.31 -23.74
C THR A 1015 62.84 1.92 -24.96
N VAL A 1016 63.20 0.81 -25.61
CA VAL A 1016 62.59 0.34 -26.85
C VAL A 1016 61.95 -1.03 -26.64
N PHE A 1017 60.66 -1.15 -26.95
CA PHE A 1017 59.91 -2.40 -26.88
C PHE A 1017 59.48 -2.86 -28.27
N HIS A 1018 59.55 -4.16 -28.54
CA HIS A 1018 58.97 -4.75 -29.75
C HIS A 1018 57.62 -5.42 -29.46
N LEU A 1019 56.55 -4.90 -30.04
CA LEU A 1019 55.17 -5.38 -29.88
C LEU A 1019 54.73 -6.39 -30.96
N GLY A 1020 55.51 -6.50 -32.04
CA GLY A 1020 55.18 -7.34 -33.20
C GLY A 1020 55.52 -8.82 -32.98
N THR A 1021 54.98 -9.66 -33.83
CA THR A 1021 55.31 -11.08 -33.97
C THR A 1021 56.42 -11.30 -35.01
N ASN A 1022 56.59 -10.40 -35.98
CA ASN A 1022 57.73 -10.43 -36.89
C ASN A 1022 59.01 -9.94 -36.21
N ALA A 1023 59.96 -10.86 -36.01
CA ALA A 1023 61.25 -10.57 -35.39
C ALA A 1023 61.98 -9.39 -36.08
N LEU A 1024 62.63 -8.59 -35.25
CA LEU A 1024 63.55 -7.55 -35.70
C LEU A 1024 64.78 -8.19 -36.36
N ALA A 1025 65.27 -7.61 -37.45
CA ALA A 1025 66.47 -8.02 -38.16
C ALA A 1025 67.52 -6.90 -38.15
N VAL A 1026 68.80 -7.27 -38.20
CA VAL A 1026 69.90 -6.30 -38.30
C VAL A 1026 69.70 -5.42 -39.54
N GLY A 1027 69.79 -4.10 -39.35
CA GLY A 1027 69.55 -3.11 -40.40
C GLY A 1027 68.09 -2.63 -40.53
N ASP A 1028 67.13 -3.22 -39.82
CA ASP A 1028 65.78 -2.63 -39.71
C ASP A 1028 65.90 -1.22 -39.10
N SER A 1029 65.24 -0.24 -39.72
CA SER A 1029 65.30 1.17 -39.31
C SER A 1029 63.91 1.73 -39.03
N PHE A 1030 63.80 2.50 -37.94
CA PHE A 1030 62.56 3.10 -37.47
C PHE A 1030 62.80 4.59 -37.18
N THR A 1031 62.02 5.46 -37.81
CA THR A 1031 62.13 6.92 -37.58
C THR A 1031 61.26 7.30 -36.39
N ILE A 1032 61.89 7.42 -35.22
CA ILE A 1032 61.21 7.73 -33.96
C ILE A 1032 61.02 9.24 -33.79
N PHE A 1033 62.01 10.04 -34.21
CA PHE A 1033 61.96 11.50 -34.15
C PHE A 1033 62.16 12.08 -35.56
N PRO A 1034 61.11 12.19 -36.41
CA PRO A 1034 61.25 12.75 -37.76
C PRO A 1034 61.83 14.16 -37.72
N PRO A 1035 62.79 14.55 -38.59
CA PRO A 1035 63.46 15.84 -38.59
C PRO A 1035 62.58 16.97 -39.15
N VAL A 1036 61.46 17.24 -38.48
CA VAL A 1036 60.41 18.17 -38.92
C VAL A 1036 60.50 19.57 -38.27
N GLY A 1037 61.64 19.95 -37.68
CA GLY A 1037 61.75 21.14 -36.83
C GLY A 1037 63.17 21.61 -36.49
N GLY A 1038 63.32 22.27 -35.33
CA GLY A 1038 64.52 22.95 -34.85
C GLY A 1038 65.75 22.08 -34.56
N ALA A 1039 66.81 22.72 -34.04
CA ALA A 1039 68.11 22.09 -33.82
C ALA A 1039 68.03 20.89 -32.84
N ARG A 1040 68.83 19.86 -33.14
CA ARG A 1040 68.89 18.59 -32.38
C ARG A 1040 70.26 18.40 -31.77
N SER A 1041 70.33 18.06 -30.48
CA SER A 1041 71.59 17.91 -29.76
C SER A 1041 71.54 16.84 -28.67
N GLY A 1042 72.70 16.33 -28.27
CA GLY A 1042 72.84 15.29 -27.24
C GLY A 1042 72.67 13.85 -27.74
N SER A 1043 72.53 12.91 -26.80
CA SER A 1043 72.43 11.47 -27.07
C SER A 1043 71.59 10.75 -26.01
N PHE A 1044 71.05 9.58 -26.35
CA PHE A 1044 70.42 8.66 -25.38
C PHE A 1044 71.37 7.55 -24.95
N THR A 1045 71.17 7.04 -23.74
CA THR A 1045 71.49 5.64 -23.41
C THR A 1045 70.33 4.76 -23.89
N ILE A 1046 70.59 3.71 -24.66
CA ILE A 1046 69.51 2.86 -25.19
C ILE A 1046 69.36 1.61 -24.32
N LEU A 1047 68.13 1.34 -23.89
CA LEU A 1047 67.72 0.10 -23.23
C LEU A 1047 66.70 -0.62 -24.13
N SER A 1048 66.90 -1.90 -24.38
CA SER A 1048 66.07 -2.69 -25.29
C SER A 1048 65.86 -4.11 -24.79
N ASP A 1049 64.93 -4.84 -25.43
CA ASP A 1049 64.69 -6.26 -25.17
C ASP A 1049 66.01 -7.08 -25.24
N PRO A 1050 66.19 -8.09 -24.37
CA PRO A 1050 67.40 -8.91 -24.36
C PRO A 1050 67.68 -9.55 -25.72
N GLY A 1051 68.90 -9.36 -26.23
CA GLY A 1051 69.33 -9.93 -27.52
C GLY A 1051 69.18 -9.00 -28.73
N VAL A 1052 68.56 -7.82 -28.58
CA VAL A 1052 68.55 -6.81 -29.64
C VAL A 1052 69.29 -5.57 -29.16
N THR A 1053 70.25 -5.06 -29.95
CA THR A 1053 70.87 -3.76 -29.71
C THR A 1053 70.55 -2.81 -30.85
N PHE A 1054 70.52 -1.51 -30.56
CA PHE A 1054 70.20 -0.48 -31.54
C PHE A 1054 71.28 0.60 -31.60
N ASN A 1055 71.44 1.19 -32.77
CA ASN A 1055 72.16 2.44 -32.99
C ASN A 1055 71.13 3.55 -33.21
N PHE A 1056 71.20 4.62 -32.41
CA PHE A 1056 70.38 5.82 -32.61
C PHE A 1056 71.20 6.91 -33.28
N THR A 1057 70.66 7.52 -34.34
CA THR A 1057 71.28 8.64 -35.05
C THR A 1057 70.59 9.95 -34.64
N PRO A 1058 71.18 10.78 -33.76
CA PRO A 1058 70.50 11.95 -33.19
C PRO A 1058 70.00 12.98 -34.21
N ALA A 1059 70.77 13.19 -35.30
CA ALA A 1059 70.43 14.18 -36.33
C ALA A 1059 69.16 13.79 -37.11
N SER A 1060 69.08 12.55 -37.58
CA SER A 1060 67.91 12.05 -38.34
C SER A 1060 66.79 11.55 -37.43
N GLY A 1061 67.07 11.26 -36.15
CA GLY A 1061 66.13 10.67 -35.22
C GLY A 1061 65.76 9.21 -35.53
N VAL A 1062 66.61 8.53 -36.32
CA VAL A 1062 66.41 7.16 -36.76
C VAL A 1062 67.08 6.17 -35.80
N LEU A 1063 66.31 5.18 -35.38
CA LEU A 1063 66.76 4.03 -34.61
C LEU A 1063 66.97 2.85 -35.56
N THR A 1064 68.18 2.28 -35.62
CA THR A 1064 68.49 1.14 -36.49
C THR A 1064 68.94 -0.05 -35.65
N VAL A 1065 68.43 -1.24 -35.95
CA VAL A 1065 68.84 -2.49 -35.29
C VAL A 1065 70.31 -2.77 -35.61
N ALA A 1066 71.17 -2.72 -34.59
CA ALA A 1066 72.62 -2.86 -34.71
C ALA A 1066 73.06 -4.32 -34.61
N SER A 1067 72.44 -5.11 -33.73
CA SER A 1067 72.64 -6.54 -33.66
C SER A 1067 71.38 -7.25 -33.17
N VAL A 1068 71.14 -8.44 -33.67
CA VAL A 1068 70.14 -9.38 -33.17
C VAL A 1068 70.91 -10.62 -32.78
N VAL A 1069 71.33 -10.68 -31.52
CA VAL A 1069 71.84 -11.90 -30.90
C VAL A 1069 70.60 -12.59 -30.37
N GLY A 1070 70.08 -13.60 -31.08
CA GLY A 1070 69.04 -14.45 -30.51
C GLY A 1070 69.49 -14.85 -29.09
N PRO A 1071 68.63 -14.82 -28.06
CA PRO A 1071 69.08 -15.19 -26.73
C PRO A 1071 69.69 -16.58 -26.88
N THR A 1072 71.00 -16.73 -26.67
CA THR A 1072 71.55 -18.07 -26.46
C THR A 1072 70.75 -18.57 -25.27
N PRO A 1073 69.91 -19.61 -25.44
CA PRO A 1073 69.15 -20.12 -24.32
C PRO A 1073 70.19 -20.43 -23.25
N PRO A 1074 70.11 -19.82 -22.06
CA PRO A 1074 71.04 -20.17 -21.01
C PRO A 1074 70.97 -21.69 -20.86
N THR A 1075 72.13 -22.34 -20.89
CA THR A 1075 72.17 -23.78 -20.69
C THR A 1075 71.77 -24.02 -19.24
N LEU A 1076 70.65 -24.71 -19.03
CA LEU A 1076 70.28 -25.22 -17.72
C LEU A 1076 71.23 -26.38 -17.41
N ASN A 1077 72.31 -26.08 -16.71
CA ASN A 1077 73.28 -27.08 -16.31
C ASN A 1077 72.71 -27.91 -15.17
N TYR A 1078 73.03 -29.20 -15.17
CA TYR A 1078 72.60 -30.17 -14.16
C TYR A 1078 73.82 -30.91 -13.61
N THR A 1079 73.91 -30.99 -12.28
CA THR A 1079 74.88 -31.84 -11.57
C THR A 1079 74.14 -32.75 -10.59
N ASN A 1080 74.33 -34.06 -10.70
CA ASN A 1080 73.82 -35.01 -9.70
C ASN A 1080 74.76 -35.01 -8.49
N LEU A 1081 74.27 -34.57 -7.33
CA LEU A 1081 75.06 -34.50 -6.10
C LEU A 1081 74.99 -35.80 -5.26
N GLY A 1082 74.25 -36.81 -5.72
CA GLY A 1082 73.97 -38.03 -4.94
C GLY A 1082 72.84 -37.83 -3.92
N GLY A 1083 72.38 -38.92 -3.29
CA GLY A 1083 71.31 -38.87 -2.28
C GLY A 1083 69.93 -38.41 -2.76
N GLY A 1084 69.69 -38.41 -4.08
CA GLY A 1084 68.45 -37.90 -4.67
C GLY A 1084 68.43 -36.39 -4.90
N VAL A 1085 69.55 -35.68 -4.79
CA VAL A 1085 69.62 -34.23 -4.98
C VAL A 1085 70.28 -33.87 -6.32
N ALA A 1086 69.63 -32.96 -7.06
CA ALA A 1086 70.06 -32.40 -8.32
C ALA A 1086 70.37 -30.90 -8.14
N GLN A 1087 71.54 -30.44 -8.56
CA GLN A 1087 71.83 -29.01 -8.60
C GLN A 1087 71.66 -28.48 -10.02
N PHE A 1088 70.85 -27.43 -10.16
CA PHE A 1088 70.65 -26.71 -11.41
C PHE A 1088 71.34 -25.34 -11.37
N SER A 1089 71.96 -24.94 -12.47
CA SER A 1089 72.58 -23.62 -12.60
C SER A 1089 72.46 -23.06 -14.02
N TRP A 1090 72.44 -21.74 -14.13
CA TRP A 1090 72.32 -21.03 -15.41
C TRP A 1090 73.05 -19.69 -15.40
N ALA A 1091 73.23 -19.08 -16.57
CA ALA A 1091 73.78 -17.73 -16.70
C ALA A 1091 72.67 -16.71 -17.01
N GLY A 1092 72.87 -15.46 -16.58
CA GLY A 1092 71.94 -14.35 -16.86
C GLY A 1092 70.74 -14.25 -15.91
N ALA A 1093 69.91 -13.22 -16.13
CA ALA A 1093 68.73 -12.90 -15.32
C ALA A 1093 67.52 -13.76 -15.71
N PHE A 1094 67.53 -15.02 -15.26
CA PHE A 1094 66.43 -15.97 -15.46
C PHE A 1094 66.00 -16.58 -14.12
N LYS A 1095 64.78 -17.11 -14.09
CA LYS A 1095 64.25 -17.91 -12.97
C LYS A 1095 63.94 -19.33 -13.41
N LEU A 1096 64.09 -20.28 -12.49
CA LEU A 1096 63.73 -21.68 -12.72
C LEU A 1096 62.22 -21.89 -12.54
N GLN A 1097 61.59 -22.59 -13.48
CA GLN A 1097 60.21 -23.04 -13.40
C GLN A 1097 60.13 -24.56 -13.46
N TRP A 1098 59.06 -25.12 -12.90
CA TRP A 1098 58.81 -26.57 -12.87
C TRP A 1098 57.36 -26.94 -13.17
N GLN A 1099 57.14 -28.20 -13.57
CA GLN A 1099 55.84 -28.87 -13.65
C GLN A 1099 56.01 -30.39 -13.43
N THR A 1100 54.98 -31.09 -12.97
CA THR A 1100 55.04 -32.49 -12.50
C THR A 1100 54.19 -33.46 -13.32
N ASN A 1101 54.01 -33.17 -14.62
CA ASN A 1101 53.23 -34.02 -15.51
C ASN A 1101 53.85 -35.42 -15.66
N SER A 1102 53.02 -36.43 -15.95
CA SER A 1102 53.52 -37.76 -16.28
C SER A 1102 54.33 -37.74 -17.58
N ALA A 1103 55.32 -38.64 -17.72
CA ALA A 1103 56.12 -38.76 -18.94
C ALA A 1103 55.27 -38.96 -20.21
N ALA A 1104 54.08 -39.59 -20.11
CA ALA A 1104 53.18 -39.78 -21.24
C ALA A 1104 52.42 -38.51 -21.64
N THR A 1105 52.21 -37.58 -20.71
CA THR A 1105 51.52 -36.30 -20.94
C THR A 1105 52.46 -35.24 -21.53
N GLY A 1106 53.78 -35.34 -21.24
CA GLY A 1106 54.78 -34.41 -21.74
C GLY A 1106 54.65 -32.99 -21.15
N LEU A 1107 55.19 -32.01 -21.88
CA LEU A 1107 55.16 -30.60 -21.49
C LEU A 1107 53.78 -29.99 -21.74
N SER A 1108 53.23 -29.24 -20.78
CA SER A 1108 52.02 -28.43 -21.00
C SER A 1108 52.26 -26.96 -20.62
N THR A 1109 51.20 -26.15 -20.57
CA THR A 1109 51.27 -24.69 -20.33
C THR A 1109 51.28 -24.29 -18.85
N ASN A 1110 51.11 -25.24 -17.91
CA ASN A 1110 50.90 -25.00 -16.48
C ASN A 1110 52.21 -24.86 -15.66
N TRP A 1111 53.20 -24.14 -16.21
CA TRP A 1111 54.47 -23.91 -15.53
C TRP A 1111 54.33 -22.99 -14.33
N VAL A 1112 55.00 -23.34 -13.23
CA VAL A 1112 55.06 -22.54 -12.00
C VAL A 1112 56.51 -22.24 -11.65
N ASP A 1113 56.74 -21.10 -10.99
CA ASP A 1113 58.06 -20.73 -10.48
C ASP A 1113 58.53 -21.74 -9.43
N TYR A 1114 59.80 -22.12 -9.50
CA TYR A 1114 60.40 -22.98 -8.49
C TYR A 1114 60.61 -22.16 -7.20
N PRO A 1115 60.24 -22.68 -6.01
CA PRO A 1115 60.16 -21.86 -4.79
C PRO A 1115 61.49 -21.24 -4.31
N ASP A 1116 62.63 -21.83 -4.67
CA ASP A 1116 63.95 -21.31 -4.33
C ASP A 1116 64.50 -20.46 -5.49
N PRO A 1117 64.67 -19.14 -5.31
CA PRO A 1117 65.13 -18.23 -6.35
C PRO A 1117 66.67 -18.21 -6.52
N SER A 1118 67.42 -19.02 -5.77
CA SER A 1118 68.89 -19.05 -5.83
C SER A 1118 69.43 -19.63 -7.15
N ASN A 1119 70.69 -19.31 -7.48
CA ASN A 1119 71.41 -19.88 -8.62
C ASN A 1119 72.91 -20.00 -8.25
N PRO A 1120 73.48 -21.21 -8.11
CA PRO A 1120 72.86 -22.53 -8.37
C PRO A 1120 71.78 -22.89 -7.33
N VAL A 1121 70.76 -23.66 -7.74
CA VAL A 1121 69.67 -24.15 -6.87
C VAL A 1121 69.72 -25.67 -6.71
N ASN A 1122 69.52 -26.15 -5.48
CA ASN A 1122 69.46 -27.58 -5.17
C ASN A 1122 68.00 -28.05 -5.13
N VAL A 1123 67.68 -29.00 -6.00
CA VAL A 1123 66.37 -29.64 -6.11
C VAL A 1123 66.46 -31.06 -5.56
N THR A 1124 65.70 -31.34 -4.51
CA THR A 1124 65.61 -32.69 -3.95
C THR A 1124 64.54 -33.49 -4.68
N ASN A 1125 64.90 -34.65 -5.21
CA ASN A 1125 63.99 -35.53 -5.90
C ASN A 1125 62.99 -36.13 -4.90
N ASN A 1126 61.71 -35.85 -5.11
CA ASN A 1126 60.64 -36.46 -4.32
C ASN A 1126 60.31 -37.83 -4.91
N PRO A 1127 60.57 -38.96 -4.21
CA PRO A 1127 60.32 -40.29 -4.75
C PRO A 1127 58.83 -40.59 -5.03
N ALA A 1128 57.90 -39.78 -4.52
CA ALA A 1128 56.47 -39.88 -4.83
C ALA A 1128 56.08 -39.28 -6.20
N ILE A 1129 56.92 -38.42 -6.80
CA ILE A 1129 56.64 -37.76 -8.08
C ILE A 1129 57.44 -38.45 -9.18
N ARG A 1130 56.74 -39.16 -10.08
CA ARG A 1130 57.39 -40.03 -11.09
C ARG A 1130 58.13 -39.28 -12.20
N THR A 1131 57.75 -38.04 -12.50
CA THR A 1131 58.38 -37.23 -13.56
C THR A 1131 58.19 -35.74 -13.27
N THR A 1132 59.26 -34.96 -13.41
CA THR A 1132 59.25 -33.50 -13.21
C THR A 1132 60.06 -32.85 -14.35
N PHE A 1133 59.51 -31.80 -14.95
CA PHE A 1133 60.16 -31.03 -16.00
C PHE A 1133 60.58 -29.67 -15.47
N PHE A 1134 61.72 -29.16 -15.95
CA PHE A 1134 62.27 -27.87 -15.57
C PHE A 1134 62.52 -27.01 -16.82
N ARG A 1135 62.34 -25.69 -16.69
CA ARG A 1135 62.73 -24.72 -17.73
C ARG A 1135 63.22 -23.42 -17.11
N LEU A 1136 63.89 -22.62 -17.92
CA LEU A 1136 64.23 -21.24 -17.59
C LEU A 1136 63.21 -20.29 -18.22
N SER A 1137 62.78 -19.29 -17.45
CA SER A 1137 61.96 -18.16 -17.91
C SER A 1137 62.74 -16.87 -17.68
N SER A 1138 62.62 -15.90 -18.59
CA SER A 1138 63.13 -14.55 -18.34
C SER A 1138 62.51 -13.99 -17.06
N LEU A 1139 63.29 -13.24 -16.29
CA LEU A 1139 62.84 -12.53 -15.10
C LEU A 1139 61.79 -11.47 -15.42
#